data_AF-S8C437-F1
#
_entry.id   AF-S8C437-F1
#
_cell.length_a   1.000
_cell.length_b   1.000
_cell.length_c   1.000
_cell.angle_alpha   90.00
_cell.angle_beta   90.00
_cell.angle_gamma   90.00
#
_symmetry.space_group_name_H-M   'P 1'
#
loop_
_entity.id
_entity.type
_entity.pdbx_description
1 polymer ?
#
loop_
_entity_poly.entity_id
_entity_poly.type
_entity_poly.pdbx_seq_one_letter_code
_entity_poly.pdbx_strand_id
1 'polypeptide(L)'
;VFVALLRTWQPENKILVKQALDILMPALPRRLPLGDSRMPIWIRYTKKILVEEGHSIPNLIHIFQLIVRHSDLFYSCRAQFVPQMVNSLSRLGLPFNTAAENRRLAIELAGLVVGWEKQRLNDLKKGPNDGPNQSADSLNRCSPGGDSKLSVDATAFSEDSTKKIKVEPGLQSLCVTSPGAAASIPNIGTPGSTWPTDEEFKPNAAMEEMIINFLIRVALVIEPKDKESSMMYQQALDLLSQALEVWPNANVKFNYLEKLLSSAPSCQSKDPSTALSQGLDVLNKVLEKQAHLFVRNNINHISQSLEPCFKFKMLDAGDSLCLLLKMLSAAFPPESVSTPSDVKALYQKVEELVQKHLAIVATPQTSGEDNSSSMTSFVLYVIKSLADVHKNLVDPFNLVRVLQRLARDLGSSGGTYTKQGQRIDSDSAVTSSRQGADVGAIIANLKSVLQLMGERVMQVPDCKRTVIQVINSLLSEKSSEPSVLLCILDLIRGWVEDDIGKSGTSAASSSVFVTPKEVVSLLQKLSQVDKVNFSSNFVEEWDRKYLELLYGLCAESNKYPVSLRQEVFQKVERQYLLGLRAKHPEMRNKFFALYHESLGKTLFIRLQYIIQIQDWEALSDVFWLKQGLDLLLAILVEDKPITLAPNSGKIPPVLLSVSAPDSMGVQPMATDLPEGSDDSPLTLDRLISKHAHFLNEMSKLKVADLIIPLRELAHTDANVAYHLWVLVFPIVWVTLQKDEQVALAKPMIALLSKDYHKKQQTHRPNVVQALLEGLQLSHPQPRMPSELIKYIGRTYNAWHIALGLLESHVMLFVMEAKCSESLAELYRLLHEDDMRCGLWMKRASTSETKEGLSLVQHGYWQKAQSMFYQAMLKATQGTYNNTVPKAEMCLWEEQWLHCATQLSQWEALSDFGKHVENYEILLDSLWKQPDWPYLKEHVIPKAQLEETPKLRIIQTYFALHEKNSNGVQEAEIVVGKGIDLALEQWWQLPEMSVHARIPLLQQFQQLVEVQESARILADIANGNKLSGNSVVGVHGGLYVDLKDILETWRLRTPNEWDNMSVWYDLLQWRNEMYNAVTDVFKDSTNAQLHHLGFRDKAWNVNKLAHVSHKHGLYDVCVSILEKMYGHSTMEVQ
;
A
#
# COMPACT_ATOMS: atom_id res chain seq x y z
N VAL A 1 58.90 29.12 -38.12
CA VAL A 1 57.94 28.78 -37.04
C VAL A 1 56.98 27.66 -37.49
N PHE A 2 55.86 27.95 -38.18
CA PHE A 2 54.81 26.94 -38.52
C PHE A 2 55.35 25.59 -39.04
N VAL A 3 56.19 25.61 -40.08
CA VAL A 3 56.79 24.41 -40.70
C VAL A 3 57.63 23.57 -39.72
N ALA A 4 58.20 24.18 -38.67
CA ALA A 4 58.91 23.45 -37.62
C ALA A 4 57.94 22.81 -36.63
N LEU A 5 56.90 23.53 -36.19
CA LEU A 5 55.85 23.00 -35.30
C LEU A 5 55.09 21.81 -35.92
N LEU A 6 54.91 21.81 -37.25
CA LEU A 6 54.37 20.66 -37.99
C LEU A 6 55.27 19.41 -37.93
N ARG A 7 56.59 19.58 -37.77
CA ARG A 7 57.58 18.49 -37.68
C ARG A 7 57.88 18.05 -36.24
N THR A 8 57.50 18.84 -35.24
CA THR A 8 57.70 18.51 -33.81
C THR A 8 56.57 17.63 -33.29
N TRP A 9 56.55 16.35 -33.70
CA TRP A 9 55.53 15.35 -33.31
C TRP A 9 55.89 14.55 -32.04
N GLN A 10 56.99 14.89 -31.34
CA GLN A 10 57.43 14.18 -30.14
C GLN A 10 56.40 14.27 -28.99
N PRO A 11 56.13 13.17 -28.26
CA PRO A 11 55.04 13.11 -27.29
C PRO A 11 55.22 14.07 -26.10
N GLU A 12 56.46 14.25 -25.64
CA GLU A 12 56.83 15.17 -24.54
C GLU A 12 56.41 16.63 -24.82
N ASN A 13 56.44 17.05 -26.09
CA ASN A 13 56.15 18.42 -26.52
C ASN A 13 54.71 18.60 -27.06
N LYS A 14 53.91 17.52 -27.12
CA LYS A 14 52.57 17.46 -27.76
C LYS A 14 51.63 18.58 -27.29
N ILE A 15 51.61 18.90 -26.00
CA ILE A 15 50.71 19.93 -25.42
C ILE A 15 51.14 21.35 -25.83
N LEU A 16 52.44 21.66 -25.71
CA LEU A 16 52.99 22.98 -26.03
C LEU A 16 52.92 23.28 -27.54
N VAL A 17 53.24 22.29 -28.38
CA VAL A 17 53.15 22.42 -29.84
C VAL A 17 51.69 22.60 -30.28
N LYS A 18 50.74 21.87 -29.66
CA LYS A 18 49.29 22.05 -29.88
C LYS A 18 48.82 23.46 -29.56
N GLN A 19 49.15 23.98 -28.37
CA GLN A 19 48.82 25.36 -27.99
C GLN A 19 49.43 26.40 -28.93
N ALA A 20 50.70 26.24 -29.30
CA ALA A 20 51.39 27.14 -30.23
C ALA A 20 50.76 27.11 -31.65
N LEU A 21 50.32 25.94 -32.12
CA LEU A 21 49.60 25.80 -33.39
C LEU A 21 48.20 26.41 -33.34
N ASP A 22 47.43 26.16 -32.28
CA ASP A 22 46.07 26.70 -32.12
C ASP A 22 46.05 28.24 -32.10
N ILE A 23 47.04 28.89 -31.47
CA ILE A 23 47.21 30.36 -31.47
C ILE A 23 47.64 30.86 -32.87
N LEU A 24 48.50 30.12 -33.57
CA LEU A 24 49.07 30.54 -34.84
C LEU A 24 48.12 30.35 -36.03
N MET A 25 47.27 29.31 -36.02
CA MET A 25 46.43 28.92 -37.16
C MET A 25 45.47 30.04 -37.63
N PRO A 26 44.67 30.71 -36.76
CA PRO A 26 43.80 31.81 -37.19
C PRO A 26 44.55 33.04 -37.73
N ALA A 27 45.85 33.18 -37.41
CA ALA A 27 46.68 34.28 -37.87
C ALA A 27 47.30 34.01 -39.26
N LEU A 28 47.51 32.75 -39.67
CA LEU A 28 48.16 32.45 -40.95
C LEU A 28 47.37 32.93 -42.18
N PRO A 29 46.05 32.70 -42.32
CA PRO A 29 45.28 33.25 -43.45
C PRO A 29 45.32 34.77 -43.54
N ARG A 30 45.39 35.45 -42.38
CA ARG A 30 45.43 36.93 -42.27
C ARG A 30 46.81 37.54 -42.54
N ARG A 31 47.89 36.78 -42.32
CA ARG A 31 49.29 37.23 -42.50
C ARG A 31 49.97 36.69 -43.76
N LEU A 32 49.43 35.62 -44.35
CA LEU A 32 49.91 34.99 -45.59
C LEU A 32 48.71 34.80 -46.55
N PRO A 33 48.18 35.90 -47.13
CA PRO A 33 47.10 35.85 -48.10
C PRO A 33 47.53 35.16 -49.41
N LEU A 34 46.55 34.94 -50.30
CA LEU A 34 46.78 34.41 -51.64
C LEU A 34 47.61 35.40 -52.48
N GLY A 35 48.83 35.01 -52.84
CA GLY A 35 49.54 35.57 -54.00
C GLY A 35 49.14 34.83 -55.29
N ASP A 36 49.92 34.96 -56.37
CA ASP A 36 49.66 34.40 -57.72
C ASP A 36 49.53 32.85 -57.81
N SER A 37 49.53 32.14 -56.68
CA SER A 37 49.43 30.69 -56.60
C SER A 37 48.23 30.30 -55.76
N ARG A 38 47.23 29.67 -56.40
CA ARG A 38 45.89 29.34 -55.86
C ARG A 38 45.88 28.63 -54.48
N MET A 39 46.94 27.94 -54.09
CA MET A 39 47.05 27.32 -52.76
C MET A 39 48.00 28.11 -51.84
N PRO A 40 47.53 28.63 -50.69
CA PRO A 40 48.34 29.33 -49.70
C PRO A 40 49.60 28.55 -49.30
N ILE A 41 50.67 29.28 -49.04
CA ILE A 41 52.00 28.73 -48.76
C ILE A 41 51.96 27.76 -47.56
N TRP A 42 51.20 28.10 -46.51
CA TRP A 42 51.08 27.27 -45.31
C TRP A 42 50.35 25.94 -45.59
N ILE A 43 49.25 25.93 -46.37
CA ILE A 43 48.56 24.71 -46.79
C ILE A 43 49.48 23.82 -47.64
N ARG A 44 50.27 24.42 -48.54
CA ARG A 44 51.26 23.71 -49.36
C ARG A 44 52.31 23.00 -48.53
N TYR A 45 52.83 23.63 -47.48
CA TYR A 45 53.76 22.96 -46.55
C TYR A 45 53.08 21.86 -45.73
N THR A 46 51.83 22.06 -45.27
CA THR A 46 51.07 21.00 -44.57
C THR A 46 50.86 19.78 -45.48
N LYS A 47 50.45 19.98 -46.73
CA LYS A 47 50.34 18.89 -47.73
C LYS A 47 51.70 18.24 -47.99
N LYS A 48 52.77 19.03 -48.13
CA LYS A 48 54.12 18.54 -48.41
C LYS A 48 54.61 17.60 -47.29
N ILE A 49 54.51 18.02 -46.03
CA ILE A 49 54.92 17.20 -44.87
C ILE A 49 54.03 15.95 -44.75
N LEU A 50 52.71 16.06 -44.98
CA LEU A 50 51.81 14.90 -44.97
C LEU A 50 52.17 13.84 -46.03
N VAL A 51 52.74 14.24 -47.17
CA VAL A 51 53.17 13.31 -48.23
C VAL A 51 54.60 12.81 -48.01
N GLU A 52 55.55 13.67 -47.63
CA GLU A 52 56.96 13.29 -47.43
C GLU A 52 57.20 12.49 -46.15
N GLU A 53 56.43 12.76 -45.08
CA GLU A 53 56.69 12.24 -43.73
C GLU A 53 55.47 11.47 -43.14
N GLY A 54 54.39 11.30 -43.92
CA GLY A 54 53.15 10.61 -43.54
C GLY A 54 53.19 9.08 -43.51
N HIS A 55 54.38 8.49 -43.69
CA HIS A 55 54.61 7.07 -43.41
C HIS A 55 54.66 6.76 -41.90
N SER A 56 55.03 7.76 -41.07
CA SER A 56 55.09 7.63 -39.61
C SER A 56 53.72 7.89 -38.98
N ILE A 57 53.19 6.90 -38.25
CA ILE A 57 51.86 6.99 -37.61
C ILE A 57 51.77 8.16 -36.59
N PRO A 58 52.73 8.38 -35.67
CA PRO A 58 52.71 9.54 -34.77
C PRO A 58 52.69 10.90 -35.48
N ASN A 59 53.47 11.06 -36.55
CA ASN A 59 53.51 12.31 -37.31
C ASN A 59 52.19 12.55 -38.06
N LEU A 60 51.63 11.49 -38.62
CA LEU A 60 50.34 11.52 -39.30
C LEU A 60 49.17 11.80 -38.34
N ILE A 61 49.23 11.29 -37.10
CA ILE A 61 48.32 11.65 -36.01
C ILE A 61 48.43 13.15 -35.69
N HIS A 62 49.64 13.69 -35.54
CA HIS A 62 49.89 15.11 -35.26
C HIS A 62 49.30 16.03 -36.34
N ILE A 63 49.56 15.74 -37.61
CA ILE A 63 49.05 16.52 -38.75
C ILE A 63 47.52 16.42 -38.85
N PHE A 64 46.94 15.24 -38.65
CA PHE A 64 45.48 15.08 -38.71
C PHE A 64 44.75 15.69 -37.51
N GLN A 65 45.34 15.69 -36.30
CA GLN A 65 44.80 16.45 -35.16
C GLN A 65 44.73 17.96 -35.46
N LEU A 66 45.70 18.51 -36.19
CA LEU A 66 45.66 19.91 -36.62
C LEU A 66 44.52 20.17 -37.62
N ILE A 67 44.35 19.30 -38.61
CA ILE A 67 43.31 19.44 -39.65
C ILE A 67 41.90 19.30 -39.05
N VAL A 68 41.70 18.39 -38.08
CA VAL A 68 40.42 18.23 -37.36
C VAL A 68 40.12 19.45 -36.46
N ARG A 69 41.12 20.04 -35.81
CA ARG A 69 40.92 21.21 -34.92
C ARG A 69 40.61 22.51 -35.65
N HIS A 70 41.01 22.63 -36.92
CA HIS A 70 40.87 23.86 -37.73
C HIS A 70 40.19 23.57 -39.08
N SER A 71 39.14 22.72 -39.05
CA SER A 71 38.37 22.21 -40.20
C SER A 71 38.11 23.25 -41.29
N ASP A 72 37.66 24.43 -40.88
CA ASP A 72 37.12 25.46 -41.75
C ASP A 72 38.23 26.14 -42.57
N LEU A 73 39.45 26.19 -42.02
CA LEU A 73 40.63 26.73 -42.70
C LEU A 73 41.16 25.79 -43.80
N PHE A 74 40.82 24.50 -43.75
CA PHE A 74 41.24 23.49 -44.74
C PHE A 74 40.14 23.13 -45.76
N TYR A 75 38.87 23.49 -45.52
CA TYR A 75 37.73 23.14 -46.39
C TYR A 75 37.91 23.56 -47.86
N SER A 76 38.45 24.76 -48.11
CA SER A 76 38.72 25.28 -49.46
C SER A 76 39.82 24.54 -50.23
N CYS A 77 40.58 23.67 -49.56
CA CYS A 77 41.58 22.80 -50.17
C CYS A 77 41.33 21.30 -49.86
N ARG A 78 40.09 20.93 -49.47
CA ARG A 78 39.72 19.56 -49.06
C ARG A 78 40.16 18.46 -50.04
N ALA A 79 40.11 18.76 -51.34
CA ALA A 79 40.57 17.89 -52.43
C ALA A 79 42.00 17.34 -52.24
N GLN A 80 42.85 18.15 -51.61
CA GLN A 80 44.28 17.89 -51.44
C GLN A 80 44.59 16.98 -50.24
N PHE A 81 43.61 16.74 -49.36
CA PHE A 81 43.76 16.00 -48.10
C PHE A 81 42.85 14.76 -48.00
N VAL A 82 41.59 14.85 -48.44
CA VAL A 82 40.59 13.77 -48.30
C VAL A 82 41.09 12.39 -48.78
N PRO A 83 41.77 12.24 -49.95
CA PRO A 83 42.28 10.93 -50.37
C PRO A 83 43.27 10.30 -49.37
N GLN A 84 44.12 11.10 -48.72
CA GLN A 84 45.10 10.60 -47.75
C GLN A 84 44.47 10.37 -46.36
N MET A 85 43.43 11.12 -46.01
CA MET A 85 42.61 10.88 -44.82
C MET A 85 41.92 9.52 -44.93
N VAL A 86 41.17 9.27 -46.01
CA VAL A 86 40.41 8.01 -46.23
C VAL A 86 41.34 6.80 -46.25
N ASN A 87 42.46 6.87 -46.98
CA ASN A 87 43.47 5.80 -47.01
C ASN A 87 44.14 5.53 -45.65
N SER A 88 44.05 6.47 -44.70
CA SER A 88 44.64 6.33 -43.35
C SER A 88 43.66 5.86 -42.28
N LEU A 89 42.33 5.99 -42.48
CA LEU A 89 41.31 5.60 -41.50
C LEU A 89 41.50 4.15 -41.01
N SER A 90 41.64 3.21 -41.97
CA SER A 90 41.83 1.79 -41.69
C SER A 90 43.09 1.49 -40.89
N ARG A 91 44.19 2.20 -41.19
CA ARG A 91 45.50 2.08 -40.52
C ARG A 91 45.52 2.72 -39.13
N LEU A 92 44.68 3.73 -38.89
CA LEU A 92 44.57 4.41 -37.59
C LEU A 92 43.61 3.69 -36.63
N GLY A 93 42.37 3.44 -37.05
CA GLY A 93 41.28 3.08 -36.12
C GLY A 93 41.00 1.59 -35.92
N LEU A 94 41.30 0.75 -36.92
CA LEU A 94 40.89 -0.67 -36.94
C LEU A 94 41.80 -1.66 -36.18
N PRO A 95 43.12 -1.43 -35.97
CA PRO A 95 43.92 -2.36 -35.17
C PRO A 95 43.38 -2.47 -33.74
N PHE A 96 43.31 -3.70 -33.23
CA PHE A 96 42.76 -3.96 -31.88
C PHE A 96 43.56 -3.24 -30.79
N ASN A 97 44.89 -3.22 -30.92
CA ASN A 97 45.82 -2.54 -30.02
C ASN A 97 45.93 -1.01 -30.22
N THR A 98 45.09 -0.39 -31.06
CA THR A 98 45.02 1.07 -31.18
C THR A 98 44.53 1.72 -29.88
N ALA A 99 45.30 2.66 -29.34
CA ALA A 99 44.92 3.48 -28.18
C ALA A 99 43.66 4.33 -28.43
N ALA A 100 42.87 4.58 -27.38
CA ALA A 100 41.58 5.28 -27.47
C ALA A 100 41.66 6.64 -28.19
N GLU A 101 42.65 7.49 -27.89
CA GLU A 101 42.87 8.76 -28.60
C GLU A 101 42.99 8.61 -30.13
N ASN A 102 43.68 7.56 -30.59
CA ASN A 102 43.96 7.34 -32.00
C ASN A 102 42.72 6.79 -32.73
N ARG A 103 41.93 5.95 -32.03
CA ARG A 103 40.64 5.46 -32.55
C ARG A 103 39.61 6.58 -32.61
N ARG A 104 39.55 7.43 -31.58
CA ARG A 104 38.76 8.67 -31.55
C ARG A 104 39.11 9.59 -32.70
N LEU A 105 40.40 9.88 -32.92
CA LEU A 105 40.86 10.68 -34.06
C LEU A 105 40.42 10.09 -35.41
N ALA A 106 40.45 8.77 -35.58
CA ALA A 106 39.98 8.14 -36.82
C ALA A 106 38.47 8.29 -37.04
N ILE A 107 37.66 8.28 -35.95
CA ILE A 107 36.22 8.56 -36.00
C ILE A 107 35.98 10.05 -36.32
N GLU A 108 36.69 10.96 -35.65
CA GLU A 108 36.62 12.41 -35.90
C GLU A 108 37.08 12.78 -37.33
N LEU A 109 38.07 12.08 -37.89
CA LEU A 109 38.49 12.21 -39.30
C LEU A 109 37.43 11.73 -40.29
N ALA A 110 36.79 10.59 -40.03
CA ALA A 110 35.67 10.12 -40.86
C ALA A 110 34.50 11.11 -40.81
N GLY A 111 34.18 11.61 -39.60
CA GLY A 111 33.18 12.64 -39.39
C GLY A 111 33.50 13.97 -40.09
N LEU A 112 34.77 14.38 -40.15
CA LEU A 112 35.20 15.56 -40.89
C LEU A 112 34.96 15.41 -42.41
N VAL A 113 35.23 14.24 -43.00
CA VAL A 113 34.98 14.01 -44.43
C VAL A 113 33.47 14.01 -44.73
N VAL A 114 32.66 13.37 -43.88
CA VAL A 114 31.19 13.40 -43.99
C VAL A 114 30.64 14.82 -43.78
N GLY A 115 31.19 15.58 -42.83
CA GLY A 115 30.83 16.97 -42.56
C GLY A 115 31.15 17.91 -43.71
N TRP A 116 32.35 17.81 -44.29
CA TRP A 116 32.73 18.56 -45.50
C TRP A 116 31.87 18.19 -46.72
N GLU A 117 31.47 16.93 -46.89
CA GLU A 117 30.56 16.54 -47.97
C GLU A 117 29.12 17.03 -47.72
N LYS A 118 28.64 17.00 -46.47
CA LYS A 118 27.34 17.59 -46.07
C LYS A 118 27.35 19.12 -46.25
N GLN A 119 28.46 19.79 -45.97
CA GLN A 119 28.68 21.20 -46.27
C GLN A 119 28.67 21.44 -47.78
N ARG A 120 29.40 20.66 -48.58
CA ARG A 120 29.40 20.75 -50.05
C ARG A 120 28.00 20.56 -50.65
N LEU A 121 27.20 19.65 -50.10
CA LEU A 121 25.80 19.46 -50.52
C LEU A 121 24.89 20.63 -50.12
N ASN A 122 25.16 21.31 -49.01
CA ASN A 122 24.43 22.51 -48.59
C ASN A 122 24.86 23.76 -49.39
N ASP A 123 26.13 23.87 -49.75
CA ASP A 123 26.67 24.94 -50.60
C ASP A 123 26.18 24.78 -52.05
N LEU A 124 26.13 23.54 -52.56
CA LEU A 124 25.55 23.21 -53.87
C LEU A 124 24.03 23.46 -53.94
N LYS A 125 23.33 23.41 -52.80
CA LYS A 125 21.91 23.84 -52.68
C LYS A 125 21.75 25.37 -52.61
N LYS A 126 22.84 26.15 -52.63
CA LYS A 126 22.86 27.60 -52.32
C LYS A 126 23.39 28.51 -53.43
N GLY A 127 23.58 28.03 -54.65
CA GLY A 127 23.93 28.90 -55.78
C GLY A 127 23.64 28.31 -57.16
N PRO A 128 23.79 29.10 -58.24
CA PRO A 128 24.19 30.52 -58.26
C PRO A 128 23.11 31.41 -58.91
N ASN A 129 22.15 31.92 -58.12
CA ASN A 129 21.23 32.96 -58.60
C ASN A 129 20.78 33.85 -57.43
N ASP A 130 21.58 34.88 -57.14
CA ASP A 130 21.14 36.17 -56.56
C ASP A 130 22.31 37.15 -56.40
N GLY A 131 22.06 38.42 -56.70
CA GLY A 131 22.93 39.54 -56.31
C GLY A 131 23.00 40.68 -57.34
N PRO A 132 23.14 41.96 -56.91
CA PRO A 132 22.91 42.50 -55.56
C PRO A 132 22.03 43.77 -55.54
N ASN A 133 21.33 44.05 -54.43
CA ASN A 133 21.42 45.35 -53.71
C ASN A 133 20.52 45.47 -52.45
N GLN A 134 20.84 46.51 -51.68
CA GLN A 134 20.40 46.83 -50.31
C GLN A 134 19.04 47.58 -50.30
N SER A 135 18.27 47.74 -49.20
CA SER A 135 18.57 47.62 -47.76
C SER A 135 17.33 47.38 -46.86
N ALA A 136 17.52 46.59 -45.80
CA ALA A 136 16.92 46.59 -44.44
C ALA A 136 15.71 47.51 -44.07
N ASP A 137 14.65 46.95 -43.46
CA ASP A 137 14.35 47.03 -41.99
C ASP A 137 13.04 46.24 -41.62
N SER A 138 12.81 45.95 -40.33
CA SER A 138 11.50 45.65 -39.67
C SER A 138 10.82 44.28 -39.95
N LEU A 139 9.84 43.73 -39.18
CA LEU A 139 9.36 43.91 -37.78
C LEU A 139 8.29 42.82 -37.43
N ASN A 140 8.27 42.28 -36.19
CA ASN A 140 7.10 41.67 -35.48
C ASN A 140 6.32 40.49 -36.15
N ARG A 141 5.39 39.74 -35.52
CA ARG A 141 4.77 39.71 -34.16
C ARG A 141 4.44 38.25 -33.75
N CYS A 142 4.17 37.98 -32.47
CA CYS A 142 3.75 36.66 -31.95
C CYS A 142 2.23 36.38 -31.97
N SER A 143 1.89 35.07 -31.97
CA SER A 143 0.69 34.44 -31.34
C SER A 143 -0.71 34.69 -31.95
N PRO A 144 -1.76 33.91 -31.60
CA PRO A 144 -1.88 32.77 -30.65
C PRO A 144 -2.05 31.39 -31.34
N GLY A 145 -2.16 30.22 -30.69
CA GLY A 145 -2.15 29.77 -29.26
C GLY A 145 -2.57 28.28 -29.20
N GLY A 146 -2.42 27.49 -28.12
CA GLY A 146 -1.87 27.69 -26.77
C GLY A 146 -1.90 26.36 -25.95
N ASP A 147 -1.45 26.40 -24.68
CA ASP A 147 -1.54 25.33 -23.63
C ASP A 147 -0.84 23.96 -23.88
N SER A 148 -0.29 23.20 -22.90
CA SER A 148 0.07 23.31 -21.45
C SER A 148 0.90 22.02 -21.10
N LYS A 149 1.51 21.67 -19.93
CA LYS A 149 1.70 22.21 -18.55
C LYS A 149 2.82 21.39 -17.81
N LEU A 150 3.79 22.04 -17.12
CA LEU A 150 4.62 21.59 -15.93
C LEU A 150 5.39 20.21 -15.99
N SER A 151 6.47 19.91 -15.25
CA SER A 151 7.13 20.47 -14.03
C SER A 151 8.68 20.18 -14.02
N VAL A 152 9.57 21.04 -13.46
CA VAL A 152 10.37 20.88 -12.19
C VAL A 152 11.39 19.70 -12.19
N ASP A 153 12.69 19.78 -11.86
CA ASP A 153 13.43 20.66 -10.90
C ASP A 153 14.96 20.89 -11.21
N ALA A 154 15.64 21.66 -10.33
CA ALA A 154 17.06 21.61 -9.90
C ALA A 154 18.22 22.35 -10.66
N THR A 155 18.64 23.49 -10.06
CA THR A 155 20.04 24.00 -9.85
C THR A 155 21.04 24.09 -11.04
N ALA A 156 21.47 25.28 -11.49
CA ALA A 156 22.51 26.19 -10.94
C ALA A 156 23.97 25.73 -11.22
N PHE A 157 24.96 26.59 -11.55
CA PHE A 157 25.15 28.03 -11.31
C PHE A 157 25.44 28.87 -12.58
N SER A 158 25.47 30.20 -12.42
CA SER A 158 25.90 31.21 -13.40
C SER A 158 27.10 31.99 -12.86
N GLU A 159 27.94 32.55 -13.73
CA GLU A 159 28.47 33.89 -13.47
C GLU A 159 28.78 34.67 -14.77
N ASP A 160 28.57 35.99 -14.70
CA ASP A 160 28.57 36.92 -15.83
C ASP A 160 29.91 37.63 -16.02
N SER A 161 30.26 38.02 -17.25
CA SER A 161 30.95 39.30 -17.45
C SER A 161 30.58 39.91 -18.81
N THR A 162 30.27 41.20 -18.81
CA THR A 162 29.59 41.88 -19.93
C THR A 162 30.34 43.13 -20.40
N LYS A 163 29.99 43.56 -21.63
CA LYS A 163 30.10 44.90 -22.28
C LYS A 163 31.01 44.91 -23.53
N LYS A 164 30.44 45.15 -24.74
CA LYS A 164 30.07 46.45 -25.41
C LYS A 164 31.31 47.03 -26.14
N ILE A 165 31.29 47.48 -27.40
CA ILE A 165 30.35 48.27 -28.23
C ILE A 165 30.48 47.81 -29.72
N LYS A 166 29.39 47.58 -30.50
CA LYS A 166 28.84 48.40 -31.64
C LYS A 166 29.89 48.85 -32.70
N VAL A 167 29.70 48.80 -34.03
CA VAL A 167 28.61 49.36 -34.88
C VAL A 167 28.43 48.58 -36.23
N GLU A 168 27.24 48.70 -36.85
CA GLU A 168 26.71 48.10 -38.11
C GLU A 168 26.70 49.13 -39.29
N PRO A 169 25.96 49.03 -40.44
CA PRO A 169 25.08 48.00 -41.08
C PRO A 169 25.53 47.63 -42.55
N GLY A 170 24.81 46.91 -43.45
CA GLY A 170 23.45 46.33 -43.47
C GLY A 170 23.17 45.37 -44.69
N LEU A 171 21.92 44.87 -44.82
CA LEU A 171 21.42 43.82 -45.79
C LEU A 171 21.19 44.37 -47.23
N GLN A 172 20.70 43.72 -48.32
CA GLN A 172 19.82 42.54 -48.61
C GLN A 172 19.96 42.18 -50.16
N SER A 173 19.10 41.61 -51.05
CA SER A 173 17.76 40.91 -51.13
C SER A 173 17.51 40.24 -52.53
N LEU A 174 16.98 38.99 -52.61
CA LEU A 174 16.08 38.31 -53.62
C LEU A 174 16.33 38.36 -55.17
N CYS A 175 15.82 37.45 -56.07
CA CYS A 175 15.44 36.00 -56.05
C CYS A 175 15.11 35.46 -57.50
N VAL A 176 14.99 34.11 -57.73
CA VAL A 176 14.08 33.34 -58.67
C VAL A 176 14.65 32.37 -59.78
N THR A 177 14.40 31.04 -59.58
CA THR A 177 14.14 29.82 -60.44
C THR A 177 14.76 29.43 -61.84
N SER A 178 15.33 28.19 -61.91
CA SER A 178 15.01 26.99 -62.79
C SER A 178 15.07 26.99 -64.35
N PRO A 179 15.04 25.84 -65.12
CA PRO A 179 15.35 24.38 -64.87
C PRO A 179 16.11 23.57 -66.00
N GLY A 180 16.64 22.35 -65.72
CA GLY A 180 16.41 21.12 -66.56
C GLY A 180 17.46 20.41 -67.48
N ALA A 181 17.88 19.16 -67.10
CA ALA A 181 18.01 17.90 -67.90
C ALA A 181 19.20 17.47 -68.86
N ALA A 182 19.88 16.35 -68.48
CA ALA A 182 20.22 15.09 -69.23
C ALA A 182 21.48 14.81 -70.14
N ALA A 183 22.02 13.55 -70.03
CA ALA A 183 22.62 12.63 -71.06
C ALA A 183 24.17 12.45 -71.37
N SER A 184 24.90 11.68 -70.52
CA SER A 184 25.71 10.44 -70.79
C SER A 184 26.77 10.17 -71.94
N ILE A 185 28.02 9.77 -71.55
CA ILE A 185 28.89 8.61 -72.02
C ILE A 185 29.65 8.72 -73.41
N PRO A 186 30.85 8.11 -73.74
CA PRO A 186 31.97 7.44 -72.99
C PRO A 186 33.49 7.78 -73.36
N ASN A 187 34.37 7.81 -72.34
CA ASN A 187 35.68 7.10 -72.14
C ASN A 187 36.96 7.10 -73.09
N ILE A 188 38.15 6.95 -72.43
CA ILE A 188 39.53 6.55 -72.87
C ILE A 188 40.53 7.64 -73.38
N GLY A 189 41.70 7.75 -72.69
CA GLY A 189 42.95 8.37 -73.20
C GLY A 189 43.82 9.13 -72.17
N THR A 190 45.06 8.69 -71.91
CA THR A 190 46.06 9.34 -71.02
C THR A 190 47.26 9.93 -71.80
N PRO A 191 48.13 10.78 -71.20
CA PRO A 191 47.92 11.73 -70.10
C PRO A 191 48.41 13.17 -70.44
N GLY A 192 47.76 14.20 -69.88
CA GLY A 192 48.18 15.61 -70.03
C GLY A 192 48.07 16.39 -68.72
N SER A 193 49.00 17.31 -68.45
CA SER A 193 49.13 17.99 -67.15
C SER A 193 48.25 19.24 -67.01
N THR A 194 46.97 19.03 -66.70
CA THR A 194 46.02 20.09 -66.29
C THR A 194 45.28 19.68 -65.02
N TRP A 195 45.50 20.41 -63.91
CA TRP A 195 44.77 20.21 -62.66
C TRP A 195 43.40 20.93 -62.72
N PRO A 196 42.28 20.27 -62.38
CA PRO A 196 40.98 20.93 -62.25
C PRO A 196 40.94 21.98 -61.14
N THR A 197 39.90 22.81 -61.14
CA THR A 197 39.58 23.77 -60.06
C THR A 197 39.15 23.06 -58.78
N ASP A 198 39.75 23.42 -57.64
CA ASP A 198 39.58 22.73 -56.34
C ASP A 198 38.13 22.71 -55.79
N GLU A 199 37.25 23.61 -56.23
CA GLU A 199 35.91 23.78 -55.64
C GLU A 199 34.96 22.60 -55.90
N GLU A 200 35.14 21.86 -57.00
CA GLU A 200 34.21 20.81 -57.44
C GLU A 200 34.60 19.39 -56.95
N PHE A 201 35.61 19.26 -56.08
CA PHE A 201 36.01 17.95 -55.58
C PHE A 201 34.90 17.26 -54.79
N LYS A 202 34.52 16.07 -55.28
CA LYS A 202 33.66 15.07 -54.63
C LYS A 202 34.47 13.79 -54.37
N PRO A 203 34.30 13.10 -53.23
CA PRO A 203 34.74 11.72 -53.06
C PRO A 203 34.24 10.80 -54.18
N ASN A 204 35.06 9.83 -54.60
CA ASN A 204 34.62 8.80 -55.54
C ASN A 204 33.91 7.65 -54.82
N ALA A 205 33.13 6.83 -55.54
CA ALA A 205 32.33 5.76 -54.94
C ALA A 205 33.16 4.73 -54.13
N ALA A 206 34.44 4.54 -54.47
CA ALA A 206 35.34 3.70 -53.69
C ALA A 206 35.75 4.35 -52.35
N MET A 207 35.89 5.68 -52.30
CA MET A 207 36.09 6.43 -51.05
C MET A 207 34.83 6.43 -50.18
N GLU A 208 33.65 6.61 -50.79
CA GLU A 208 32.34 6.49 -50.12
C GLU A 208 32.19 5.10 -49.48
N GLU A 209 32.42 4.03 -50.25
CA GLU A 209 32.45 2.66 -49.72
C GLU A 209 33.51 2.46 -48.62
N MET A 210 34.73 3.00 -48.78
CA MET A 210 35.80 2.84 -47.78
C MET A 210 35.45 3.50 -46.44
N ILE A 211 34.80 4.68 -46.46
CA ILE A 211 34.36 5.36 -45.24
C ILE A 211 33.24 4.56 -44.56
N ILE A 212 32.23 4.11 -45.31
CA ILE A 212 31.11 3.33 -44.75
C ILE A 212 31.60 1.97 -44.20
N ASN A 213 32.47 1.26 -44.94
CA ASN A 213 33.07 0.01 -44.46
C ASN A 213 34.01 0.24 -43.26
N PHE A 214 34.67 1.40 -43.15
CA PHE A 214 35.44 1.76 -41.96
C PHE A 214 34.53 2.01 -40.76
N LEU A 215 33.46 2.80 -40.90
CA LEU A 215 32.52 3.12 -39.82
C LEU A 215 31.83 1.85 -39.27
N ILE A 216 31.37 0.96 -40.16
CA ILE A 216 30.82 -0.35 -39.79
C ILE A 216 31.86 -1.18 -39.01
N ARG A 217 33.10 -1.26 -39.49
CA ARG A 217 34.14 -2.07 -38.82
C ARG A 217 34.60 -1.46 -37.51
N VAL A 218 34.70 -0.14 -37.37
CA VAL A 218 35.14 0.49 -36.12
C VAL A 218 34.06 0.38 -35.04
N ALA A 219 32.78 0.52 -35.39
CA ALA A 219 31.67 0.26 -34.47
C ALA A 219 31.68 -1.18 -33.94
N LEU A 220 32.01 -2.17 -34.78
CA LEU A 220 32.12 -3.59 -34.41
C LEU A 220 33.45 -3.96 -33.71
N VAL A 221 34.41 -3.03 -33.61
CA VAL A 221 35.71 -3.21 -32.92
C VAL A 221 35.78 -2.46 -31.59
N ILE A 222 34.96 -1.42 -31.38
CA ILE A 222 34.81 -0.76 -30.07
C ILE A 222 33.97 -1.67 -29.16
N GLU A 223 34.47 -1.99 -27.97
CA GLU A 223 33.70 -2.69 -26.93
C GLU A 223 33.19 -1.65 -25.91
N PRO A 224 31.87 -1.50 -25.71
CA PRO A 224 31.28 -0.45 -24.86
C PRO A 224 31.33 -0.83 -23.37
N LYS A 225 32.55 -0.97 -22.82
CA LYS A 225 32.81 -1.33 -21.42
C LYS A 225 32.91 -0.10 -20.50
N ASP A 226 33.53 0.97 -20.99
CA ASP A 226 33.72 2.24 -20.29
C ASP A 226 32.88 3.36 -20.91
N LYS A 227 32.52 4.39 -20.14
CA LYS A 227 31.72 5.55 -20.63
C LYS A 227 32.31 6.18 -21.91
N GLU A 228 33.63 6.35 -21.98
CA GLU A 228 34.29 6.90 -23.19
C GLU A 228 34.15 5.97 -24.40
N SER A 229 34.26 4.65 -24.19
CA SER A 229 34.10 3.66 -25.26
C SER A 229 32.66 3.63 -25.79
N SER A 230 31.66 3.74 -24.91
CA SER A 230 30.25 3.84 -25.29
C SER A 230 29.93 5.15 -26.03
N MET A 231 30.56 6.27 -25.66
CA MET A 231 30.47 7.53 -26.40
C MET A 231 31.09 7.42 -27.80
N MET A 232 32.28 6.80 -27.94
CA MET A 232 32.89 6.55 -29.26
C MET A 232 32.06 5.60 -30.12
N TYR A 233 31.42 4.60 -29.50
CA TYR A 233 30.52 3.67 -30.18
C TYR A 233 29.27 4.38 -30.75
N GLN A 234 28.57 5.17 -29.92
CA GLN A 234 27.44 5.98 -30.36
C GLN A 234 27.84 6.99 -31.45
N GLN A 235 28.97 7.68 -31.28
CA GLN A 235 29.51 8.60 -32.29
C GLN A 235 29.78 7.91 -33.63
N ALA A 236 30.25 6.65 -33.63
CA ALA A 236 30.44 5.87 -34.85
C ALA A 236 29.11 5.47 -35.52
N LEU A 237 28.06 5.16 -34.76
CA LEU A 237 26.71 4.87 -35.28
C LEU A 237 26.04 6.13 -35.87
N ASP A 238 26.13 7.27 -35.20
CA ASP A 238 25.57 8.54 -35.70
C ASP A 238 26.29 9.03 -36.95
N LEU A 239 27.62 8.86 -37.03
CA LEU A 239 28.38 9.16 -38.24
C LEU A 239 28.10 8.16 -39.37
N LEU A 240 27.81 6.90 -39.08
CA LEU A 240 27.32 5.94 -40.08
C LEU A 240 25.97 6.38 -40.64
N SER A 241 25.03 6.83 -39.79
CA SER A 241 23.73 7.36 -40.22
C SER A 241 23.88 8.59 -41.11
N GLN A 242 24.76 9.53 -40.74
CA GLN A 242 25.04 10.74 -41.52
C GLN A 242 25.76 10.43 -42.84
N ALA A 243 26.65 9.44 -42.87
CA ALA A 243 27.28 8.97 -44.10
C ALA A 243 26.26 8.36 -45.08
N LEU A 244 25.25 7.63 -44.57
CA LEU A 244 24.18 7.04 -45.39
C LEU A 244 23.12 8.07 -45.82
N GLU A 245 22.86 9.11 -45.02
CA GLU A 245 22.08 10.29 -45.41
C GLU A 245 22.74 11.06 -46.58
N VAL A 246 24.07 11.19 -46.53
CA VAL A 246 24.88 11.90 -47.53
C VAL A 246 25.11 11.05 -48.80
N TRP A 247 25.23 9.72 -48.67
CA TRP A 247 25.47 8.79 -49.78
C TRP A 247 24.38 7.68 -49.87
N PRO A 248 23.11 8.03 -50.16
CA PRO A 248 21.98 7.10 -50.11
C PRO A 248 22.05 5.93 -51.11
N ASN A 249 22.91 6.03 -52.13
CA ASN A 249 23.12 4.98 -53.14
C ASN A 249 24.38 4.12 -52.88
N ALA A 250 25.10 4.31 -51.77
CA ALA A 250 26.32 3.55 -51.47
C ALA A 250 26.00 2.08 -51.12
N ASN A 251 26.88 1.16 -51.55
CA ASN A 251 26.66 -0.28 -51.43
C ASN A 251 27.25 -0.86 -50.12
N VAL A 252 26.38 -1.21 -49.17
CA VAL A 252 26.79 -1.83 -47.90
C VAL A 252 26.99 -3.34 -48.06
N LYS A 253 28.23 -3.81 -47.89
CA LYS A 253 28.63 -5.21 -48.11
C LYS A 253 28.44 -6.07 -46.85
N PHE A 254 27.48 -6.99 -46.90
CA PHE A 254 27.05 -7.77 -45.73
C PHE A 254 28.09 -8.78 -45.20
N ASN A 255 29.06 -9.20 -46.02
CA ASN A 255 30.04 -10.28 -45.74
C ASN A 255 30.88 -10.12 -44.45
N TYR A 256 30.88 -8.94 -43.81
CA TYR A 256 31.54 -8.71 -42.52
C TYR A 256 30.57 -8.87 -41.33
N LEU A 257 29.31 -8.43 -41.49
CA LEU A 257 28.23 -8.70 -40.54
C LEU A 257 27.92 -10.20 -40.51
N GLU A 258 27.83 -10.84 -41.68
CA GLU A 258 27.64 -12.28 -41.83
C GLU A 258 28.63 -13.10 -41.00
N LYS A 259 29.93 -12.77 -41.03
CA LYS A 259 30.92 -13.50 -40.25
C LYS A 259 30.69 -13.38 -38.74
N LEU A 260 30.25 -12.22 -38.25
CA LEU A 260 29.93 -12.02 -36.83
C LEU A 260 28.60 -12.67 -36.42
N LEU A 261 27.61 -12.70 -37.32
CA LEU A 261 26.27 -13.26 -37.08
C LEU A 261 26.22 -14.79 -37.26
N SER A 262 27.11 -15.35 -38.08
CA SER A 262 27.14 -16.79 -38.42
C SER A 262 28.26 -17.58 -37.74
N SER A 263 29.38 -16.97 -37.33
CA SER A 263 30.48 -17.73 -36.74
C SER A 263 30.30 -17.99 -35.23
N ALA A 264 30.02 -19.25 -34.90
CA ALA A 264 30.47 -19.81 -33.63
C ALA A 264 32.03 -19.72 -33.52
N PRO A 265 32.61 -19.80 -32.31
CA PRO A 265 33.73 -18.94 -31.94
C PRO A 265 35.04 -19.21 -32.70
N SER A 266 35.67 -18.14 -33.18
CA SER A 266 37.06 -18.13 -33.66
C SER A 266 37.83 -16.82 -33.38
N CYS A 267 37.17 -15.75 -32.93
CA CYS A 267 37.82 -14.54 -32.43
C CYS A 267 37.97 -14.66 -30.91
N GLN A 268 39.21 -14.75 -30.43
CA GLN A 268 39.52 -14.83 -29.00
C GLN A 268 39.08 -13.55 -28.27
N SER A 269 38.64 -13.69 -27.01
CA SER A 269 38.22 -12.65 -26.05
C SER A 269 36.89 -11.88 -26.25
N LYS A 270 36.04 -12.19 -27.24
CA LYS A 270 34.70 -11.55 -27.35
C LYS A 270 33.57 -12.37 -26.72
N ASP A 271 32.72 -11.70 -25.93
CA ASP A 271 31.41 -12.21 -25.55
C ASP A 271 30.47 -12.25 -26.78
N PRO A 272 29.84 -13.41 -27.08
CA PRO A 272 29.04 -13.57 -28.29
C PRO A 272 27.73 -12.77 -28.27
N SER A 273 27.19 -12.50 -27.07
CA SER A 273 25.98 -11.69 -26.86
C SER A 273 26.19 -10.22 -27.25
N THR A 274 27.26 -9.58 -26.77
CA THR A 274 27.59 -8.18 -27.09
C THR A 274 27.87 -8.01 -28.57
N ALA A 275 28.63 -8.94 -29.17
CA ALA A 275 28.91 -8.93 -30.60
C ALA A 275 27.65 -9.04 -31.48
N LEU A 276 26.65 -9.80 -31.03
CA LEU A 276 25.34 -9.93 -31.70
C LEU A 276 24.53 -8.63 -31.58
N SER A 277 24.42 -8.04 -30.39
CA SER A 277 23.70 -6.77 -30.18
C SER A 277 24.27 -5.66 -31.06
N GLN A 278 25.61 -5.48 -31.03
CA GLN A 278 26.28 -4.48 -31.85
C GLN A 278 26.10 -4.70 -33.36
N GLY A 279 25.99 -5.97 -33.79
CA GLY A 279 25.68 -6.33 -35.18
C GLY A 279 24.27 -5.92 -35.59
N LEU A 280 23.28 -6.12 -34.71
CA LEU A 280 21.89 -5.69 -34.91
C LEU A 280 21.74 -4.17 -34.86
N ASP A 281 22.46 -3.46 -34.01
CA ASP A 281 22.40 -1.99 -33.92
C ASP A 281 22.98 -1.30 -35.17
N VAL A 282 24.08 -1.82 -35.70
CA VAL A 282 24.62 -1.39 -37.01
C VAL A 282 23.62 -1.70 -38.14
N LEU A 283 22.99 -2.88 -38.11
CA LEU A 283 21.97 -3.27 -39.09
C LEU A 283 20.73 -2.36 -39.05
N ASN A 284 20.30 -1.98 -37.84
CA ASN A 284 19.24 -1.02 -37.61
C ASN A 284 19.56 0.35 -38.21
N LYS A 285 20.77 0.89 -37.96
CA LYS A 285 21.17 2.21 -38.48
C LYS A 285 21.30 2.24 -40.01
N VAL A 286 21.61 1.10 -40.65
CA VAL A 286 21.58 0.95 -42.11
C VAL A 286 20.13 0.92 -42.64
N LEU A 287 19.23 0.17 -41.99
CA LEU A 287 17.82 0.11 -42.38
C LEU A 287 17.12 1.48 -42.24
N GLU A 288 17.44 2.27 -41.21
CA GLU A 288 16.88 3.62 -40.97
C GLU A 288 17.03 4.56 -42.17
N LYS A 289 18.05 4.37 -43.03
CA LYS A 289 18.36 5.23 -44.19
C LYS A 289 18.25 4.54 -45.55
N GLN A 290 18.41 3.22 -45.63
CA GLN A 290 18.48 2.48 -46.90
C GLN A 290 17.51 1.29 -47.02
N ALA A 291 16.49 1.16 -46.16
CA ALA A 291 15.55 0.03 -46.07
C ALA A 291 15.27 -0.70 -47.40
N HIS A 292 14.67 -0.03 -48.40
CA HIS A 292 14.25 -0.69 -49.65
C HIS A 292 15.41 -1.22 -50.51
N LEU A 293 16.56 -0.52 -50.55
CA LEU A 293 17.73 -0.95 -51.32
C LEU A 293 18.48 -2.08 -50.59
N PHE A 294 18.67 -1.91 -49.27
CA PHE A 294 19.45 -2.83 -48.47
C PHE A 294 18.74 -4.16 -48.24
N VAL A 295 17.43 -4.16 -47.94
CA VAL A 295 16.63 -5.38 -47.77
C VAL A 295 16.60 -6.18 -49.08
N ARG A 296 16.33 -5.52 -50.21
CA ARG A 296 16.27 -6.18 -51.53
C ARG A 296 17.54 -6.95 -51.88
N ASN A 297 18.71 -6.47 -51.45
CA ASN A 297 19.99 -7.10 -51.74
C ASN A 297 20.41 -8.17 -50.72
N ASN A 298 19.90 -8.13 -49.48
CA ASN A 298 20.44 -8.92 -48.37
C ASN A 298 19.41 -9.81 -47.62
N ILE A 299 18.15 -9.86 -48.07
CA ILE A 299 17.04 -10.50 -47.33
C ILE A 299 17.30 -11.95 -46.88
N ASN A 300 17.99 -12.75 -47.70
CA ASN A 300 18.33 -14.13 -47.35
C ASN A 300 19.31 -14.22 -46.16
N HIS A 301 20.27 -13.29 -46.08
CA HIS A 301 21.22 -13.23 -44.96
C HIS A 301 20.55 -12.69 -43.69
N ILE A 302 19.60 -11.75 -43.82
CA ILE A 302 18.75 -11.29 -42.71
C ILE A 302 17.94 -12.47 -42.15
N SER A 303 17.29 -13.27 -43.01
CA SER A 303 16.53 -14.48 -42.64
C SER A 303 17.37 -15.56 -41.92
N GLN A 304 18.67 -15.61 -42.22
CA GLN A 304 19.61 -16.49 -41.52
C GLN A 304 20.05 -15.91 -40.17
N SER A 305 20.24 -14.58 -40.04
CA SER A 305 20.65 -13.93 -38.78
C SER A 305 19.60 -13.94 -37.66
N LEU A 306 18.31 -14.15 -37.98
CA LEU A 306 17.25 -14.24 -36.97
C LEU A 306 17.42 -15.45 -36.02
N GLU A 307 17.89 -16.58 -36.54
CA GLU A 307 17.90 -17.86 -35.83
C GLU A 307 18.93 -17.94 -34.69
N PRO A 308 20.15 -17.37 -34.83
CA PRO A 308 21.04 -17.11 -33.69
C PRO A 308 20.42 -16.26 -32.58
N CYS A 309 19.55 -15.29 -32.89
CA CYS A 309 19.00 -14.36 -31.89
C CYS A 309 18.16 -15.07 -30.82
N PHE A 310 17.29 -16.01 -31.23
CA PHE A 310 16.52 -16.84 -30.31
C PHE A 310 17.36 -17.89 -29.57
N LYS A 311 18.60 -18.14 -30.00
CA LYS A 311 19.52 -19.10 -29.38
C LYS A 311 20.33 -18.51 -28.23
N PHE A 312 20.72 -17.23 -28.31
CA PHE A 312 21.57 -16.57 -27.30
C PHE A 312 20.81 -15.89 -26.14
N LYS A 313 19.48 -15.70 -26.25
CA LYS A 313 18.55 -15.42 -25.13
C LYS A 313 18.94 -14.25 -24.20
N MET A 314 19.29 -13.08 -24.74
CA MET A 314 19.60 -11.86 -23.97
C MET A 314 18.63 -10.73 -24.32
N LEU A 315 18.23 -9.93 -23.32
CA LEU A 315 17.24 -8.85 -23.50
C LEU A 315 17.74 -7.74 -24.44
N ASP A 316 19.00 -7.33 -24.34
CA ASP A 316 19.56 -6.22 -25.16
C ASP A 316 19.51 -6.55 -26.66
N ALA A 317 19.88 -7.79 -27.02
CA ALA A 317 19.74 -8.30 -28.39
C ALA A 317 18.25 -8.45 -28.81
N GLY A 318 17.35 -8.60 -27.84
CA GLY A 318 15.90 -8.56 -28.03
C GLY A 318 15.39 -7.16 -28.39
N ASP A 319 15.91 -6.10 -27.76
CA ASP A 319 15.61 -4.71 -28.12
C ASP A 319 16.05 -4.40 -29.56
N SER A 320 17.31 -4.68 -29.89
CA SER A 320 17.85 -4.46 -31.24
C SER A 320 17.09 -5.27 -32.29
N LEU A 321 16.66 -6.50 -31.98
CA LEU A 321 15.81 -7.33 -32.85
C LEU A 321 14.38 -6.78 -32.99
N CYS A 322 13.78 -6.26 -31.92
CA CYS A 322 12.44 -5.69 -31.96
C CYS A 322 12.42 -4.38 -32.77
N LEU A 323 13.46 -3.55 -32.66
CA LEU A 323 13.65 -2.37 -33.51
C LEU A 323 13.81 -2.75 -34.99
N LEU A 324 14.60 -3.79 -35.28
CA LEU A 324 14.78 -4.33 -36.64
C LEU A 324 13.44 -4.70 -37.28
N LEU A 325 12.65 -5.50 -36.58
CA LEU A 325 11.35 -5.99 -37.06
C LEU A 325 10.32 -4.85 -37.16
N LYS A 326 10.30 -3.89 -36.22
CA LYS A 326 9.46 -2.69 -36.30
C LYS A 326 9.80 -1.84 -37.53
N MET A 327 11.08 -1.58 -37.81
CA MET A 327 11.47 -0.83 -39.01
C MET A 327 11.23 -1.58 -40.32
N LEU A 328 11.43 -2.91 -40.34
CA LEU A 328 11.06 -3.74 -41.49
C LEU A 328 9.55 -3.65 -41.76
N SER A 329 8.71 -3.73 -40.74
CA SER A 329 7.25 -3.59 -40.89
C SER A 329 6.79 -2.20 -41.33
N ALA A 330 7.49 -1.14 -40.89
CA ALA A 330 7.21 0.23 -41.31
C ALA A 330 7.58 0.48 -42.78
N ALA A 331 8.69 -0.10 -43.25
CA ALA A 331 9.10 -0.02 -44.66
C ALA A 331 8.34 -1.00 -45.57
N PHE A 332 7.87 -2.12 -45.02
CA PHE A 332 7.22 -3.22 -45.75
C PHE A 332 6.04 -3.79 -44.94
N PRO A 333 4.88 -3.13 -44.95
CA PRO A 333 3.72 -3.56 -44.14
C PRO A 333 3.27 -4.98 -44.46
N PRO A 334 2.85 -5.78 -43.46
CA PRO A 334 2.47 -7.18 -43.66
C PRO A 334 1.20 -7.34 -44.51
N GLU A 335 0.23 -6.43 -44.37
CA GLU A 335 -1.07 -6.48 -45.04
C GLU A 335 -1.10 -5.83 -46.44
N SER A 336 -0.01 -5.17 -46.89
CA SER A 336 0.00 -4.51 -48.21
C SER A 336 0.21 -5.47 -49.39
N VAL A 337 -0.41 -5.12 -50.53
CA VAL A 337 -0.27 -5.86 -51.81
C VAL A 337 1.12 -5.65 -52.44
N SER A 338 1.77 -4.54 -52.13
CA SER A 338 3.11 -4.15 -52.65
C SER A 338 4.29 -4.86 -51.98
N THR A 339 4.07 -5.64 -50.92
CA THR A 339 5.15 -6.27 -50.14
C THR A 339 5.72 -7.50 -50.87
N PRO A 340 7.04 -7.60 -51.13
CA PRO A 340 7.64 -8.72 -51.86
C PRO A 340 7.39 -10.09 -51.21
N SER A 341 7.32 -11.15 -52.02
CA SER A 341 7.19 -12.56 -51.60
C SER A 341 8.17 -12.93 -50.49
N ASP A 342 9.41 -12.52 -50.66
CA ASP A 342 10.55 -12.93 -49.84
C ASP A 342 10.49 -12.28 -48.45
N VAL A 343 9.85 -11.10 -48.36
CA VAL A 343 9.54 -10.41 -47.09
C VAL A 343 8.36 -11.09 -46.38
N LYS A 344 7.37 -11.61 -47.12
CA LYS A 344 6.27 -12.39 -46.52
C LYS A 344 6.78 -13.72 -45.97
N ALA A 345 7.72 -14.38 -46.66
CA ALA A 345 8.42 -15.56 -46.15
C ALA A 345 9.28 -15.27 -44.90
N LEU A 346 9.90 -14.08 -44.82
CA LEU A 346 10.63 -13.63 -43.62
C LEU A 346 9.69 -13.52 -42.40
N TYR A 347 8.52 -12.88 -42.57
CA TYR A 347 7.53 -12.77 -41.48
C TYR A 347 6.97 -14.13 -41.05
N GLN A 348 6.71 -15.05 -41.99
CA GLN A 348 6.30 -16.41 -41.66
C GLN A 348 7.40 -17.15 -40.84
N LYS A 349 8.68 -17.02 -41.20
CA LYS A 349 9.78 -17.62 -40.41
C LYS A 349 9.87 -17.03 -38.99
N VAL A 350 9.57 -15.75 -38.82
CA VAL A 350 9.48 -15.13 -37.48
C VAL A 350 8.33 -15.72 -36.67
N GLU A 351 7.15 -15.89 -37.28
CA GLU A 351 5.98 -16.51 -36.64
C GLU A 351 6.27 -17.96 -36.19
N GLU A 352 6.84 -18.77 -37.09
CA GLU A 352 7.23 -20.16 -36.79
C GLU A 352 8.25 -20.25 -35.64
N LEU A 353 9.25 -19.35 -35.60
CA LEU A 353 10.22 -19.29 -34.50
C LEU A 353 9.57 -18.87 -33.18
N VAL A 354 8.72 -17.83 -33.18
CA VAL A 354 8.02 -17.36 -31.97
C VAL A 354 7.10 -18.44 -31.42
N GLN A 355 6.28 -19.09 -32.26
CA GLN A 355 5.39 -20.18 -31.83
C GLN A 355 6.17 -21.38 -31.29
N LYS A 356 7.26 -21.78 -31.95
CA LYS A 356 8.15 -22.88 -31.50
C LYS A 356 8.77 -22.60 -30.13
N HIS A 357 9.25 -21.38 -29.88
CA HIS A 357 9.83 -21.01 -28.59
C HIS A 357 8.77 -20.81 -27.50
N LEU A 358 7.59 -20.26 -27.83
CA LEU A 358 6.45 -20.15 -26.90
C LEU A 358 5.94 -21.52 -26.44
N ALA A 359 5.86 -22.50 -27.34
CA ALA A 359 5.47 -23.87 -27.01
C ALA A 359 6.44 -24.55 -26.02
N ILE A 360 7.74 -24.25 -26.11
CA ILE A 360 8.77 -24.75 -25.17
C ILE A 360 8.64 -24.09 -23.78
N VAL A 361 8.22 -22.83 -23.70
CA VAL A 361 7.93 -22.14 -22.42
C VAL A 361 6.64 -22.68 -21.78
N ALA A 362 5.64 -23.00 -22.62
CA ALA A 362 4.33 -23.50 -22.21
C ALA A 362 4.31 -24.95 -21.68
N THR A 363 5.37 -25.75 -21.88
CA THR A 363 5.45 -27.09 -21.29
C THR A 363 5.91 -27.05 -19.82
N PRO A 364 5.30 -27.85 -18.93
CA PRO A 364 5.76 -27.98 -17.56
C PRO A 364 7.06 -28.80 -17.51
N GLN A 365 8.19 -28.12 -17.31
CA GLN A 365 9.50 -28.72 -17.11
C GLN A 365 9.64 -29.17 -15.64
N THR A 366 10.19 -30.37 -15.40
CA THR A 366 10.58 -30.82 -14.06
C THR A 366 11.82 -30.06 -13.59
N SER A 367 11.81 -29.61 -12.33
CA SER A 367 12.86 -28.83 -11.65
C SER A 367 14.31 -29.20 -12.06
N GLY A 368 15.08 -28.21 -12.55
CA GLY A 368 16.51 -28.43 -12.83
C GLY A 368 17.29 -27.37 -13.63
N GLU A 369 16.67 -26.37 -14.28
CA GLU A 369 17.39 -25.35 -15.07
C GLU A 369 17.06 -23.90 -14.68
N ASP A 370 18.06 -23.20 -14.15
CA ASP A 370 18.01 -21.79 -13.69
C ASP A 370 17.79 -20.78 -14.84
N ASN A 371 17.89 -21.19 -16.11
CA ASN A 371 17.72 -20.30 -17.28
C ASN A 371 16.25 -20.11 -17.73
N SER A 372 15.29 -20.70 -17.02
CA SER A 372 13.88 -20.70 -17.45
C SER A 372 13.15 -19.37 -17.27
N SER A 373 13.52 -18.55 -16.27
CA SER A 373 12.97 -17.21 -16.05
C SER A 373 13.36 -16.27 -17.19
N SER A 374 14.67 -16.13 -17.46
CA SER A 374 15.21 -15.31 -18.57
C SER A 374 14.66 -15.71 -19.94
N MET A 375 14.57 -17.01 -20.25
CA MET A 375 13.97 -17.49 -21.52
C MET A 375 12.49 -17.07 -21.65
N THR A 376 11.74 -17.12 -20.56
CA THR A 376 10.34 -16.66 -20.53
C THR A 376 10.27 -15.15 -20.76
N SER A 377 11.12 -14.37 -20.09
CA SER A 377 11.19 -12.90 -20.25
C SER A 377 11.50 -12.49 -21.69
N PHE A 378 12.50 -13.11 -22.32
CA PHE A 378 12.88 -12.81 -23.70
C PHE A 378 11.75 -13.11 -24.69
N VAL A 379 11.11 -14.27 -24.59
CA VAL A 379 10.01 -14.66 -25.50
C VAL A 379 8.79 -13.74 -25.31
N LEU A 380 8.40 -13.44 -24.08
CA LEU A 380 7.29 -12.53 -23.79
C LEU A 380 7.58 -11.09 -24.23
N TYR A 381 8.82 -10.62 -24.09
CA TYR A 381 9.21 -9.28 -24.53
C TYR A 381 9.15 -9.14 -26.05
N VAL A 382 9.67 -10.13 -26.80
CA VAL A 382 9.57 -10.18 -28.26
C VAL A 382 8.10 -10.24 -28.71
N ILE A 383 7.26 -11.06 -28.08
CA ILE A 383 5.83 -11.12 -28.39
C ILE A 383 5.14 -9.76 -28.11
N LYS A 384 5.39 -9.14 -26.95
CA LYS A 384 4.84 -7.83 -26.58
C LYS A 384 5.26 -6.74 -27.57
N SER A 385 6.53 -6.70 -27.97
CA SER A 385 7.01 -5.72 -28.94
C SER A 385 6.50 -5.94 -30.38
N LEU A 386 6.02 -7.14 -30.73
CA LEU A 386 5.52 -7.44 -32.07
C LEU A 386 3.97 -7.49 -32.17
N ALA A 387 3.27 -7.62 -31.04
CA ALA A 387 1.80 -7.71 -30.99
C ALA A 387 1.09 -6.47 -31.58
N ASP A 388 1.67 -5.28 -31.39
CA ASP A 388 1.18 -4.02 -31.98
C ASP A 388 1.24 -4.00 -33.52
N VAL A 389 2.13 -4.81 -34.10
CA VAL A 389 2.57 -4.73 -35.50
C VAL A 389 2.02 -5.89 -36.34
N HIS A 390 2.21 -7.12 -35.87
CA HIS A 390 1.80 -8.33 -36.55
C HIS A 390 0.71 -9.00 -35.73
N LYS A 391 -0.55 -8.71 -36.07
CA LYS A 391 -1.71 -9.19 -35.30
C LYS A 391 -1.69 -10.72 -35.12
N ASN A 392 -1.27 -11.51 -36.10
CA ASN A 392 -1.52 -12.97 -36.09
C ASN A 392 -0.49 -13.83 -35.32
N LEU A 393 0.57 -13.25 -34.72
CA LEU A 393 1.71 -14.02 -34.17
C LEU A 393 1.44 -14.99 -33.01
N VAL A 394 0.29 -14.93 -32.33
CA VAL A 394 0.09 -15.55 -31.01
C VAL A 394 -1.06 -16.55 -31.01
N ASP A 395 -0.75 -17.81 -30.68
CA ASP A 395 -1.74 -18.83 -30.30
C ASP A 395 -2.26 -18.58 -28.87
N PRO A 396 -3.58 -18.36 -28.68
CA PRO A 396 -4.18 -18.19 -27.35
C PRO A 396 -3.94 -19.37 -26.39
N PHE A 397 -3.91 -20.62 -26.88
CA PHE A 397 -3.83 -21.79 -26.00
C PHE A 397 -2.49 -21.88 -25.29
N ASN A 398 -1.38 -21.63 -26.00
CA ASN A 398 -0.07 -21.61 -25.37
C ASN A 398 0.13 -20.40 -24.43
N LEU A 399 -0.41 -19.22 -24.74
CA LEU A 399 -0.35 -18.07 -23.81
C LEU A 399 -1.07 -18.36 -22.48
N VAL A 400 -2.24 -19.01 -22.51
CA VAL A 400 -2.98 -19.42 -21.30
C VAL A 400 -2.20 -20.46 -20.49
N ARG A 401 -1.47 -21.39 -21.13
CA ARG A 401 -0.59 -22.34 -20.42
C ARG A 401 0.57 -21.65 -19.71
N VAL A 402 1.16 -20.62 -20.32
CA VAL A 402 2.21 -19.80 -19.67
C VAL A 402 1.64 -19.04 -18.46
N LEU A 403 0.43 -18.49 -18.55
CA LEU A 403 -0.27 -17.90 -17.40
C LEU A 403 -0.47 -18.93 -16.27
N GLN A 404 -1.00 -20.11 -16.59
CA GLN A 404 -1.21 -21.21 -15.62
C GLN A 404 0.09 -21.72 -14.99
N ARG A 405 1.23 -21.55 -15.66
CA ARG A 405 2.56 -21.84 -15.10
C ARG A 405 2.96 -20.74 -14.12
N LEU A 406 3.06 -19.49 -14.57
CA LEU A 406 3.51 -18.35 -13.77
C LEU A 406 2.66 -18.13 -12.49
N ALA A 407 1.35 -18.37 -12.55
CA ALA A 407 0.48 -18.30 -11.38
C ALA A 407 0.82 -19.36 -10.31
N ARG A 408 1.13 -20.60 -10.71
CA ARG A 408 1.54 -21.67 -9.77
C ARG A 408 2.96 -21.45 -9.24
N ASP A 409 3.84 -20.94 -10.08
CA ASP A 409 5.22 -20.62 -9.69
C ASP A 409 5.24 -19.47 -8.64
N LEU A 410 4.31 -18.50 -8.76
CA LEU A 410 4.09 -17.46 -7.74
C LEU A 410 3.48 -18.02 -6.44
N GLY A 411 2.38 -18.77 -6.53
CA GLY A 411 1.67 -19.31 -5.35
C GLY A 411 2.50 -20.31 -4.53
N SER A 412 3.40 -21.06 -5.17
CA SER A 412 4.32 -21.98 -4.48
C SER A 412 5.49 -21.26 -3.79
N SER A 413 5.92 -20.09 -4.28
CA SER A 413 6.98 -19.28 -3.65
C SER A 413 6.52 -18.59 -2.36
N GLY A 414 5.23 -18.21 -2.27
CA GLY A 414 4.68 -17.49 -1.11
C GLY A 414 4.65 -18.29 0.21
N GLY A 415 4.74 -19.62 0.16
CA GLY A 415 4.52 -20.50 1.32
C GLY A 415 5.63 -20.49 2.39
N THR A 416 6.80 -19.92 2.12
CA THR A 416 7.98 -19.98 3.02
C THR A 416 8.17 -18.75 3.92
N TYR A 417 7.57 -17.60 3.58
CA TYR A 417 7.88 -16.32 4.23
C TYR A 417 7.19 -16.09 5.59
N THR A 418 6.20 -16.91 5.96
CA THR A 418 5.28 -16.62 7.08
C THR A 418 5.57 -17.37 8.39
N LYS A 419 6.75 -17.99 8.55
CA LYS A 419 7.08 -18.82 9.73
C LYS A 419 8.36 -18.49 10.49
N GLN A 420 9.05 -17.37 10.20
CA GLN A 420 10.28 -17.01 10.92
C GLN A 420 10.31 -15.53 11.33
N GLY A 421 9.45 -15.16 12.29
CA GLY A 421 9.56 -13.90 13.01
C GLY A 421 10.67 -13.96 14.07
N GLN A 422 11.45 -12.88 14.17
CA GLN A 422 12.36 -12.55 15.29
C GLN A 422 13.39 -13.61 15.73
N ARG A 423 14.52 -13.65 15.01
CA ARG A 423 15.85 -13.50 15.64
C ARG A 423 16.70 -12.51 14.82
N ILE A 424 17.53 -11.74 15.49
CA ILE A 424 18.46 -10.78 14.87
C ILE A 424 19.85 -11.40 14.90
N ASP A 425 20.26 -11.99 13.78
CA ASP A 425 21.63 -12.48 13.53
C ASP A 425 22.10 -11.89 12.18
N SER A 426 23.22 -11.16 12.18
CA SER A 426 23.49 -10.09 11.19
C SER A 426 24.32 -10.47 9.95
N ASP A 427 24.49 -11.77 9.63
CA ASP A 427 25.48 -12.25 8.65
C ASP A 427 24.92 -12.93 7.37
N SER A 428 23.62 -12.81 7.07
CA SER A 428 22.98 -13.57 5.95
C SER A 428 22.64 -12.74 4.69
N ALA A 429 23.18 -11.52 4.54
CA ALA A 429 22.78 -10.56 3.49
C ALA A 429 23.10 -10.96 2.02
N VAL A 430 23.92 -11.99 1.78
CA VAL A 430 24.45 -12.30 0.43
C VAL A 430 23.56 -13.27 -0.36
N THR A 431 22.70 -14.06 0.29
CA THR A 431 21.85 -15.07 -0.37
C THR A 431 20.46 -14.56 -0.77
N SER A 432 19.86 -13.67 0.03
CA SER A 432 18.49 -13.16 -0.20
C SER A 432 18.36 -12.32 -1.47
N SER A 433 19.38 -11.53 -1.82
CA SER A 433 19.38 -10.66 -3.00
C SER A 433 19.23 -11.41 -4.33
N ARG A 434 19.71 -12.66 -4.41
CA ARG A 434 19.59 -13.51 -5.61
C ARG A 434 18.17 -14.08 -5.76
N GLN A 435 17.55 -14.49 -4.66
CA GLN A 435 16.20 -15.06 -4.68
C GLN A 435 15.11 -14.01 -4.95
N GLY A 436 15.32 -12.76 -4.52
CA GLY A 436 14.42 -11.65 -4.86
C GLY A 436 14.38 -11.30 -6.36
N ALA A 437 15.48 -11.55 -7.10
CA ALA A 437 15.57 -11.21 -8.51
C ALA A 437 14.66 -12.08 -9.41
N ASP A 438 14.62 -13.40 -9.18
CA ASP A 438 13.74 -14.30 -9.95
C ASP A 438 12.26 -14.05 -9.68
N VAL A 439 11.86 -13.74 -8.44
CA VAL A 439 10.46 -13.38 -8.14
C VAL A 439 10.06 -12.09 -8.84
N GLY A 440 10.95 -11.09 -8.90
CA GLY A 440 10.76 -9.87 -9.69
C GLY A 440 10.59 -10.14 -11.19
N ALA A 441 11.37 -11.08 -11.74
CA ALA A 441 11.24 -11.51 -13.13
C ALA A 441 9.91 -12.25 -13.39
N ILE A 442 9.47 -13.13 -12.48
CA ILE A 442 8.18 -13.82 -12.56
C ILE A 442 7.02 -12.81 -12.55
N ILE A 443 7.08 -11.77 -11.70
CA ILE A 443 6.10 -10.68 -11.64
C ILE A 443 6.06 -9.88 -12.96
N ALA A 444 7.22 -9.51 -13.51
CA ALA A 444 7.32 -8.80 -14.79
C ALA A 444 6.78 -9.64 -15.96
N ASN A 445 7.01 -10.95 -15.94
CA ASN A 445 6.50 -11.89 -16.93
C ASN A 445 4.99 -12.08 -16.80
N LEU A 446 4.46 -12.20 -15.57
CA LEU A 446 3.03 -12.32 -15.32
C LEU A 446 2.27 -11.06 -15.79
N LYS A 447 2.78 -9.85 -15.50
CA LYS A 447 2.26 -8.60 -16.07
C LYS A 447 2.30 -8.57 -17.59
N SER A 448 3.39 -9.03 -18.19
CA SER A 448 3.56 -9.03 -19.65
C SER A 448 2.61 -10.01 -20.34
N VAL A 449 2.35 -11.19 -19.75
CA VAL A 449 1.31 -12.13 -20.19
C VAL A 449 -0.08 -11.50 -20.06
N LEU A 450 -0.41 -10.90 -18.91
CA LEU A 450 -1.71 -10.27 -18.68
C LEU A 450 -1.98 -9.12 -19.67
N GLN A 451 -0.98 -8.27 -19.95
CA GLN A 451 -1.08 -7.20 -20.96
C GLN A 451 -1.21 -7.73 -22.40
N LEU A 452 -0.70 -8.92 -22.68
CA LEU A 452 -0.88 -9.61 -23.96
C LEU A 452 -2.26 -10.29 -24.11
N MET A 453 -3.02 -10.44 -23.03
CA MET A 453 -4.33 -11.12 -23.03
C MET A 453 -5.50 -10.19 -23.39
N GLY A 454 -5.34 -9.48 -24.51
CA GLY A 454 -6.41 -8.69 -25.12
C GLY A 454 -7.49 -9.52 -25.80
N GLU A 455 -8.35 -8.82 -26.55
CA GLU A 455 -9.55 -9.28 -27.27
C GLU A 455 -9.57 -10.75 -27.73
N ARG A 456 -8.52 -11.21 -28.43
CA ARG A 456 -8.51 -12.52 -29.10
C ARG A 456 -8.33 -13.72 -28.19
N VAL A 457 -7.82 -13.56 -26.96
CA VAL A 457 -7.83 -14.66 -25.98
C VAL A 457 -9.25 -14.87 -25.43
N MET A 458 -10.03 -13.79 -25.31
CA MET A 458 -11.42 -13.85 -24.81
C MET A 458 -12.42 -14.38 -25.85
N GLN A 459 -12.09 -14.30 -27.15
CA GLN A 459 -12.89 -14.91 -28.23
C GLN A 459 -12.90 -16.44 -28.20
N VAL A 460 -11.92 -17.09 -27.56
CA VAL A 460 -11.84 -18.56 -27.45
C VAL A 460 -12.45 -19.01 -26.11
N PRO A 461 -13.61 -19.71 -26.10
CA PRO A 461 -14.40 -19.89 -24.87
C PRO A 461 -13.71 -20.72 -23.78
N ASP A 462 -12.94 -21.75 -24.16
CA ASP A 462 -12.21 -22.57 -23.19
C ASP A 462 -10.95 -21.88 -22.64
N CYS A 463 -10.31 -21.02 -23.44
CA CYS A 463 -9.27 -20.11 -22.96
C CYS A 463 -9.87 -19.11 -21.97
N LYS A 464 -10.95 -18.41 -22.34
CA LYS A 464 -11.68 -17.46 -21.49
C LYS A 464 -12.06 -18.07 -20.13
N ARG A 465 -12.67 -19.26 -20.09
CA ARG A 465 -13.02 -19.95 -18.83
C ARG A 465 -11.79 -20.16 -17.93
N THR A 466 -10.70 -20.64 -18.54
CA THR A 466 -9.44 -20.93 -17.84
C THR A 466 -8.78 -19.65 -17.31
N VAL A 467 -8.80 -18.56 -18.08
CA VAL A 467 -8.27 -17.25 -17.68
C VAL A 467 -9.04 -16.67 -16.50
N ILE A 468 -10.37 -16.67 -16.55
CA ILE A 468 -11.21 -16.18 -15.44
C ILE A 468 -10.97 -17.00 -14.17
N GLN A 469 -10.75 -18.30 -14.28
CA GLN A 469 -10.37 -19.15 -13.14
C GLN A 469 -9.00 -18.78 -12.54
N VAL A 470 -7.96 -18.55 -13.36
CA VAL A 470 -6.63 -18.16 -12.87
C VAL A 470 -6.67 -16.75 -12.24
N ILE A 471 -7.35 -15.79 -12.86
CA ILE A 471 -7.54 -14.45 -12.30
C ILE A 471 -8.26 -14.53 -10.95
N ASN A 472 -9.32 -15.33 -10.84
CA ASN A 472 -10.03 -15.50 -9.56
C ASN A 472 -9.19 -16.18 -8.46
N SER A 473 -8.19 -17.01 -8.82
CA SER A 473 -7.20 -17.55 -7.87
C SER A 473 -6.28 -16.43 -7.38
N LEU A 474 -5.65 -15.70 -8.30
CA LEU A 474 -4.75 -14.57 -8.00
C LEU A 474 -5.44 -13.43 -7.22
N LEU A 475 -6.74 -13.19 -7.44
CA LEU A 475 -7.53 -12.23 -6.65
C LEU A 475 -7.93 -12.74 -5.26
N SER A 476 -7.83 -14.06 -5.01
CA SER A 476 -8.21 -14.69 -3.73
C SER A 476 -6.98 -15.10 -2.88
N GLU A 477 -5.78 -15.09 -3.44
CA GLU A 477 -4.53 -15.45 -2.77
C GLU A 477 -3.96 -14.24 -1.99
N LYS A 478 -3.90 -14.36 -0.65
CA LYS A 478 -3.49 -13.25 0.24
C LYS A 478 -2.06 -12.74 0.05
N SER A 479 -1.21 -13.50 -0.66
CA SER A 479 0.18 -13.19 -0.95
C SER A 479 0.43 -12.60 -2.34
N SER A 480 -0.62 -12.29 -3.11
CA SER A 480 -0.46 -11.68 -4.44
C SER A 480 0.08 -10.25 -4.38
N GLU A 481 1.00 -9.94 -5.29
CA GLU A 481 1.75 -8.68 -5.29
C GLU A 481 0.89 -7.51 -5.83
N PRO A 482 0.86 -6.33 -5.16
CA PRO A 482 -0.07 -5.25 -5.48
C PRO A 482 -0.05 -4.75 -6.93
N SER A 483 1.12 -4.72 -7.58
CA SER A 483 1.25 -4.22 -8.95
C SER A 483 0.93 -5.28 -10.02
N VAL A 484 0.90 -6.58 -9.69
CA VAL A 484 0.16 -7.59 -10.49
C VAL A 484 -1.34 -7.34 -10.38
N LEU A 485 -1.86 -7.09 -9.18
CA LEU A 485 -3.29 -6.85 -8.96
C LEU A 485 -3.76 -5.60 -9.73
N LEU A 486 -3.01 -4.48 -9.69
CA LEU A 486 -3.29 -3.29 -10.51
C LEU A 486 -3.31 -3.60 -12.01
N CYS A 487 -2.43 -4.48 -12.50
CA CYS A 487 -2.43 -4.91 -13.90
C CYS A 487 -3.68 -5.75 -14.25
N ILE A 488 -4.23 -6.53 -13.32
CA ILE A 488 -5.51 -7.26 -13.47
C ILE A 488 -6.68 -6.27 -13.48
N LEU A 489 -6.64 -5.21 -12.66
CA LEU A 489 -7.64 -4.15 -12.65
C LEU A 489 -7.68 -3.37 -13.98
N ASP A 490 -6.52 -2.95 -14.48
CA ASP A 490 -6.41 -2.26 -15.77
C ASP A 490 -6.85 -3.17 -16.94
N LEU A 491 -6.58 -4.48 -16.87
CA LEU A 491 -7.03 -5.47 -17.86
C LEU A 491 -8.55 -5.65 -17.86
N ILE A 492 -9.17 -5.82 -16.68
CA ILE A 492 -10.63 -5.95 -16.53
C ILE A 492 -11.33 -4.66 -16.95
N ARG A 493 -10.73 -3.49 -16.67
CA ARG A 493 -11.19 -2.20 -17.17
C ARG A 493 -11.22 -2.18 -18.71
N GLY A 494 -10.12 -2.55 -19.36
CA GLY A 494 -10.03 -2.65 -20.83
C GLY A 494 -11.13 -3.54 -21.42
N TRP A 495 -11.27 -4.77 -20.92
CA TRP A 495 -12.32 -5.70 -21.37
C TRP A 495 -13.74 -5.15 -21.24
N VAL A 496 -14.02 -4.29 -20.25
CA VAL A 496 -15.33 -3.69 -20.00
C VAL A 496 -15.57 -2.41 -20.82
N GLU A 497 -14.52 -1.70 -21.22
CA GLU A 497 -14.61 -0.53 -22.11
C GLU A 497 -14.63 -0.94 -23.60
N ASP A 498 -13.83 -1.94 -24.01
CA ASP A 498 -13.65 -2.37 -25.41
C ASP A 498 -14.86 -3.12 -26.01
N ASP A 499 -15.49 -4.03 -25.24
CA ASP A 499 -16.65 -4.84 -25.67
C ASP A 499 -17.85 -3.95 -26.07
N ILE A 500 -17.92 -2.74 -25.48
CA ILE A 500 -19.00 -1.77 -25.69
C ILE A 500 -18.61 -0.70 -26.71
N GLY A 501 -17.36 -0.22 -26.70
CA GLY A 501 -16.88 0.80 -27.64
C GLY A 501 -17.04 0.41 -29.12
N LYS A 502 -17.04 -0.89 -29.43
CA LYS A 502 -17.21 -1.42 -30.80
C LYS A 502 -18.67 -1.71 -31.17
N SER A 503 -19.62 -1.62 -30.25
CA SER A 503 -21.05 -1.86 -30.50
C SER A 503 -21.71 -0.75 -31.36
N GLY A 504 -21.04 0.40 -31.52
CA GLY A 504 -21.56 1.54 -32.28
C GLY A 504 -21.58 1.40 -33.81
N THR A 505 -20.94 0.38 -34.39
CA THR A 505 -20.75 0.29 -35.84
C THR A 505 -20.93 -1.13 -36.38
N SER A 506 -21.83 -1.29 -37.37
CA SER A 506 -22.09 -2.54 -38.12
C SER A 506 -22.61 -3.72 -37.29
N ALA A 507 -23.94 -3.83 -37.19
CA ALA A 507 -24.65 -4.93 -36.52
C ALA A 507 -24.61 -6.27 -37.30
N ALA A 508 -23.42 -6.84 -37.51
CA ALA A 508 -23.22 -8.20 -37.99
C ALA A 508 -21.88 -8.77 -37.47
N SER A 509 -21.92 -9.95 -36.84
CA SER A 509 -20.74 -10.73 -36.41
C SER A 509 -19.77 -10.10 -35.39
N SER A 510 -20.28 -9.39 -34.37
CA SER A 510 -19.57 -9.16 -33.11
C SER A 510 -20.05 -10.12 -32.01
N SER A 511 -19.21 -11.07 -31.60
CA SER A 511 -19.46 -11.92 -30.42
C SER A 511 -19.13 -11.14 -29.15
N VAL A 512 -20.10 -10.99 -28.23
CA VAL A 512 -19.92 -10.35 -26.92
C VAL A 512 -18.74 -11.00 -26.18
N PHE A 513 -17.74 -10.20 -25.80
CA PHE A 513 -16.49 -10.70 -25.23
C PHE A 513 -16.67 -11.13 -23.76
N VAL A 514 -17.40 -10.37 -22.95
CA VAL A 514 -17.68 -10.67 -21.53
C VAL A 514 -19.17 -10.49 -21.21
N THR A 515 -19.81 -11.50 -20.64
CA THR A 515 -21.23 -11.42 -20.29
C THR A 515 -21.44 -10.56 -19.03
N PRO A 516 -22.58 -9.88 -18.87
CA PRO A 516 -22.88 -9.09 -17.67
C PRO A 516 -22.70 -9.83 -16.33
N LYS A 517 -22.96 -11.14 -16.31
CA LYS A 517 -22.77 -11.99 -15.12
C LYS A 517 -21.29 -12.25 -14.79
N GLU A 518 -20.45 -12.38 -15.81
CA GLU A 518 -18.99 -12.50 -15.64
C GLU A 518 -18.40 -11.17 -15.17
N VAL A 519 -18.85 -10.03 -15.72
CA VAL A 519 -18.45 -8.68 -15.25
C VAL A 519 -18.80 -8.49 -13.77
N VAL A 520 -20.03 -8.79 -13.36
CA VAL A 520 -20.43 -8.72 -11.94
C VAL A 520 -19.59 -9.65 -11.08
N SER A 521 -19.36 -10.90 -11.50
CA SER A 521 -18.55 -11.87 -10.73
C SER A 521 -17.10 -11.40 -10.53
N LEU A 522 -16.47 -10.84 -11.59
CA LEU A 522 -15.12 -10.26 -11.51
C LEU A 522 -15.10 -9.02 -10.60
N LEU A 523 -16.10 -8.14 -10.68
CA LEU A 523 -16.20 -6.96 -9.81
C LEU A 523 -16.41 -7.33 -8.34
N GLN A 524 -17.23 -8.35 -8.04
CA GLN A 524 -17.37 -8.91 -6.69
C GLN A 524 -16.04 -9.47 -6.17
N LYS A 525 -15.22 -10.09 -7.03
CA LYS A 525 -13.89 -10.57 -6.65
C LYS A 525 -12.89 -9.45 -6.43
N LEU A 526 -12.90 -8.40 -7.27
CA LEU A 526 -12.11 -7.18 -7.06
C LEU A 526 -12.50 -6.45 -5.76
N SER A 527 -13.77 -6.49 -5.35
CA SER A 527 -14.23 -5.96 -4.05
C SER A 527 -13.72 -6.77 -2.84
N GLN A 528 -13.33 -8.04 -3.03
CA GLN A 528 -12.88 -8.95 -1.97
C GLN A 528 -11.35 -8.96 -1.76
N VAL A 529 -10.58 -8.19 -2.54
CA VAL A 529 -9.11 -8.17 -2.48
C VAL A 529 -8.63 -7.67 -1.11
N ASP A 530 -7.80 -8.48 -0.44
CA ASP A 530 -7.18 -8.16 0.85
C ASP A 530 -6.07 -7.10 0.65
N LYS A 531 -6.22 -5.94 1.28
CA LYS A 531 -5.33 -4.78 1.12
C LYS A 531 -4.28 -4.66 2.24
N VAL A 532 -4.27 -5.58 3.21
CA VAL A 532 -3.35 -5.52 4.37
C VAL A 532 -1.86 -5.49 3.95
N ASN A 533 -1.53 -6.10 2.81
CA ASN A 533 -0.15 -6.17 2.28
C ASN A 533 0.21 -5.03 1.30
N PHE A 534 -0.65 -4.02 1.12
CA PHE A 534 -0.39 -2.91 0.17
C PHE A 534 0.33 -1.75 0.88
N SER A 535 1.22 -1.05 0.16
CA SER A 535 1.70 0.26 0.62
C SER A 535 0.61 1.34 0.41
N SER A 536 0.62 2.41 1.21
CA SER A 536 -0.43 3.45 1.16
C SER A 536 -0.66 4.00 -0.26
N ASN A 537 0.42 4.21 -1.02
CA ASN A 537 0.35 4.72 -2.39
C ASN A 537 -0.36 3.74 -3.34
N PHE A 538 -0.12 2.42 -3.19
CA PHE A 538 -0.82 1.40 -3.99
C PHE A 538 -2.28 1.22 -3.57
N VAL A 539 -2.62 1.40 -2.29
CA VAL A 539 -4.03 1.45 -1.85
C VAL A 539 -4.75 2.61 -2.52
N GLU A 540 -4.14 3.79 -2.58
CA GLU A 540 -4.76 4.99 -3.15
C GLU A 540 -4.85 4.94 -4.68
N GLU A 541 -3.86 4.39 -5.39
CA GLU A 541 -3.99 4.16 -6.83
C GLU A 541 -5.08 3.11 -7.15
N TRP A 542 -5.11 2.01 -6.38
CA TRP A 542 -6.14 0.96 -6.52
C TRP A 542 -7.54 1.52 -6.28
N ASP A 543 -7.76 2.18 -5.14
CA ASP A 543 -9.06 2.73 -4.77
C ASP A 543 -9.51 3.76 -5.81
N ARG A 544 -8.62 4.63 -6.27
CA ARG A 544 -8.94 5.60 -7.32
C ARG A 544 -9.35 4.90 -8.63
N LYS A 545 -8.52 4.01 -9.19
CA LYS A 545 -8.82 3.29 -10.45
C LYS A 545 -10.08 2.44 -10.36
N TYR A 546 -10.28 1.72 -9.25
CA TYR A 546 -11.43 0.83 -9.08
C TYR A 546 -12.73 1.60 -8.86
N LEU A 547 -12.71 2.68 -8.08
CA LEU A 547 -13.89 3.51 -7.83
C LEU A 547 -14.26 4.36 -9.06
N GLU A 548 -13.30 4.79 -9.88
CA GLU A 548 -13.57 5.38 -11.20
C GLU A 548 -14.35 4.39 -12.10
N LEU A 549 -13.88 3.15 -12.23
CA LEU A 549 -14.53 2.08 -13.01
C LEU A 549 -15.93 1.74 -12.47
N LEU A 550 -16.05 1.52 -11.16
CA LEU A 550 -17.32 1.15 -10.51
C LEU A 550 -18.35 2.28 -10.61
N TYR A 551 -17.92 3.55 -10.49
CA TYR A 551 -18.81 4.70 -10.65
C TYR A 551 -19.32 4.81 -12.10
N GLY A 552 -18.43 4.71 -13.09
CA GLY A 552 -18.81 4.75 -14.51
C GLY A 552 -19.87 3.70 -14.86
N LEU A 553 -19.67 2.48 -14.39
CA LEU A 553 -20.58 1.34 -14.57
C LEU A 553 -21.96 1.51 -13.91
N CYS A 554 -22.09 2.33 -12.87
CA CYS A 554 -23.39 2.63 -12.27
C CYS A 554 -24.05 3.89 -12.88
N ALA A 555 -23.26 4.93 -13.15
CA ALA A 555 -23.74 6.27 -13.47
C ALA A 555 -23.94 6.55 -14.96
N GLU A 556 -23.11 6.03 -15.87
CA GLU A 556 -23.10 6.47 -17.28
C GLU A 556 -24.28 5.89 -18.09
N SER A 557 -25.45 6.54 -17.97
CA SER A 557 -26.73 6.18 -18.58
C SER A 557 -26.68 5.96 -20.08
N ASN A 558 -25.78 6.66 -20.77
CA ASN A 558 -25.68 6.67 -22.23
C ASN A 558 -24.69 5.62 -22.76
N LYS A 559 -23.99 4.90 -21.88
CA LYS A 559 -22.85 4.03 -22.23
C LYS A 559 -23.03 2.59 -21.76
N TYR A 560 -23.71 2.35 -20.63
CA TYR A 560 -23.93 0.99 -20.11
C TYR A 560 -25.42 0.60 -20.02
N PRO A 561 -25.83 -0.62 -20.44
CA PRO A 561 -27.21 -1.09 -20.39
C PRO A 561 -27.81 -1.07 -18.98
N VAL A 562 -29.07 -0.64 -18.84
CA VAL A 562 -29.77 -0.46 -17.55
C VAL A 562 -29.71 -1.71 -16.66
N SER A 563 -29.83 -2.91 -17.24
CA SER A 563 -29.73 -4.19 -16.52
C SER A 563 -28.35 -4.40 -15.89
N LEU A 564 -27.26 -4.14 -16.62
CA LEU A 564 -25.89 -4.22 -16.08
C LEU A 564 -25.69 -3.18 -14.97
N ARG A 565 -26.13 -1.93 -15.18
CA ARG A 565 -25.99 -0.86 -14.17
C ARG A 565 -26.72 -1.22 -12.87
N GLN A 566 -27.93 -1.79 -12.97
CA GLN A 566 -28.71 -2.25 -11.82
C GLN A 566 -28.09 -3.48 -11.14
N GLU A 567 -27.63 -4.49 -11.89
CA GLU A 567 -26.97 -5.67 -11.30
C GLU A 567 -25.65 -5.31 -10.61
N VAL A 568 -24.81 -4.45 -11.19
CA VAL A 568 -23.57 -3.97 -10.56
C VAL A 568 -23.87 -3.16 -9.30
N PHE A 569 -24.82 -2.23 -9.36
CA PHE A 569 -25.17 -1.42 -8.18
C PHE A 569 -25.75 -2.27 -7.04
N GLN A 570 -26.58 -3.28 -7.34
CA GLN A 570 -27.18 -4.14 -6.31
C GLN A 570 -26.24 -5.24 -5.78
N LYS A 571 -25.41 -5.84 -6.62
CA LYS A 571 -24.59 -7.02 -6.27
C LYS A 571 -23.12 -6.70 -5.97
N VAL A 572 -22.66 -5.49 -6.28
CA VAL A 572 -21.31 -5.03 -5.97
C VAL A 572 -21.40 -3.85 -5.00
N GLU A 573 -21.79 -2.67 -5.46
CA GLU A 573 -21.68 -1.45 -4.64
C GLU A 573 -22.56 -1.51 -3.37
N ARG A 574 -23.84 -1.92 -3.46
CA ARG A 574 -24.68 -2.13 -2.26
C ARG A 574 -24.26 -3.29 -1.35
N GLN A 575 -23.39 -4.20 -1.81
CA GLN A 575 -22.90 -5.32 -0.99
C GLN A 575 -21.58 -4.98 -0.28
N TYR A 576 -20.66 -4.26 -0.94
CA TYR A 576 -19.32 -3.96 -0.43
C TYR A 576 -19.12 -2.51 0.01
N LEU A 577 -20.05 -1.60 -0.34
CA LEU A 577 -20.14 -0.20 0.11
C LEU A 577 -18.84 0.62 -0.10
N LEU A 578 -18.06 0.27 -1.12
CA LEU A 578 -16.72 0.81 -1.36
C LEU A 578 -16.78 2.26 -1.85
N GLY A 579 -17.80 2.63 -2.62
CA GLY A 579 -18.05 4.01 -3.04
C GLY A 579 -18.32 4.94 -1.86
N LEU A 580 -19.14 4.50 -0.89
CA LEU A 580 -19.41 5.25 0.34
C LEU A 580 -18.22 5.27 1.31
N ARG A 581 -17.33 4.27 1.25
CA ARG A 581 -16.10 4.19 2.06
C ARG A 581 -14.97 5.09 1.54
N ALA A 582 -15.10 5.67 0.35
CA ALA A 582 -14.03 6.42 -0.32
C ALA A 582 -13.42 7.56 0.54
N LYS A 583 -12.09 7.58 0.66
CA LYS A 583 -11.34 8.64 1.36
C LYS A 583 -11.61 10.03 0.75
N HIS A 584 -11.64 10.13 -0.58
CA HIS A 584 -11.79 11.40 -1.30
C HIS A 584 -13.26 11.86 -1.29
N PRO A 585 -13.60 13.04 -0.73
CA PRO A 585 -14.97 13.53 -0.65
C PRO A 585 -15.69 13.60 -2.00
N GLU A 586 -15.02 14.02 -3.07
CA GLU A 586 -15.62 14.10 -4.41
C GLU A 586 -16.13 12.75 -4.92
N MET A 587 -15.36 11.67 -4.72
CA MET A 587 -15.76 10.33 -5.15
C MET A 587 -16.86 9.79 -4.25
N ARG A 588 -16.77 9.99 -2.93
CA ARG A 588 -17.84 9.62 -2.00
C ARG A 588 -19.16 10.32 -2.35
N ASN A 589 -19.12 11.62 -2.66
CA ASN A 589 -20.31 12.41 -3.00
C ASN A 589 -20.89 12.04 -4.38
N LYS A 590 -20.06 11.66 -5.36
CA LYS A 590 -20.52 11.04 -6.63
C LYS A 590 -21.30 9.74 -6.38
N PHE A 591 -20.78 8.83 -5.56
CA PHE A 591 -21.51 7.60 -5.20
C PHE A 591 -22.77 7.91 -4.38
N PHE A 592 -22.68 8.81 -3.39
CA PHE A 592 -23.81 9.22 -2.55
C PHE A 592 -24.99 9.75 -3.37
N ALA A 593 -24.74 10.49 -4.46
CA ALA A 593 -25.80 10.93 -5.37
C ALA A 593 -26.63 9.76 -5.93
N LEU A 594 -25.98 8.65 -6.34
CA LEU A 594 -26.66 7.44 -6.83
C LEU A 594 -27.53 6.78 -5.74
N TYR A 595 -27.06 6.76 -4.49
CA TYR A 595 -27.89 6.32 -3.35
C TYR A 595 -29.04 7.29 -3.09
N HIS A 596 -28.81 8.61 -3.15
CA HIS A 596 -29.87 9.60 -2.96
C HIS A 596 -30.95 9.52 -4.05
N GLU A 597 -30.58 9.31 -5.32
CA GLU A 597 -31.54 9.16 -6.43
C GLU A 597 -32.30 7.83 -6.36
N SER A 598 -31.65 6.74 -5.94
CA SER A 598 -32.27 5.40 -5.88
C SER A 598 -33.17 5.15 -4.65
N LEU A 599 -33.36 6.14 -3.77
CA LEU A 599 -34.10 6.02 -2.51
C LEU A 599 -35.22 7.06 -2.40
N GLY A 600 -36.38 6.64 -1.90
CA GLY A 600 -37.55 7.51 -1.69
C GLY A 600 -37.25 8.74 -0.81
N LYS A 601 -37.97 9.84 -1.03
CA LYS A 601 -37.73 11.13 -0.36
C LYS A 601 -38.45 11.29 1.00
N THR A 602 -38.95 10.21 1.61
CA THR A 602 -39.61 10.25 2.93
C THR A 602 -38.67 9.72 4.02
N LEU A 603 -38.79 10.29 5.23
CA LEU A 603 -38.02 9.86 6.40
C LEU A 603 -38.19 8.37 6.70
N PHE A 604 -39.43 7.86 6.65
CA PHE A 604 -39.73 6.45 6.89
C PHE A 604 -39.01 5.51 5.92
N ILE A 605 -39.10 5.73 4.60
CA ILE A 605 -38.45 4.85 3.60
C ILE A 605 -36.93 4.83 3.78
N ARG A 606 -36.34 5.98 4.16
CA ARG A 606 -34.89 6.11 4.36
C ARG A 606 -34.43 5.44 5.64
N LEU A 607 -35.16 5.62 6.75
CA LEU A 607 -34.87 4.94 8.00
C LEU A 607 -35.11 3.42 7.90
N GLN A 608 -36.17 3.00 7.20
CA GLN A 608 -36.42 1.60 6.85
C GLN A 608 -35.30 1.03 5.98
N TYR A 609 -34.76 1.78 5.01
CA TYR A 609 -33.63 1.35 4.21
C TYR A 609 -32.40 1.06 5.09
N ILE A 610 -32.05 2.00 5.97
CA ILE A 610 -30.89 1.91 6.88
C ILE A 610 -31.02 0.74 7.86
N ILE A 611 -32.23 0.47 8.38
CA ILE A 611 -32.45 -0.52 9.45
C ILE A 611 -32.79 -1.92 8.92
N GLN A 612 -33.54 -2.02 7.82
CA GLN A 612 -34.14 -3.28 7.36
C GLN A 612 -33.57 -3.80 6.03
N ILE A 613 -33.15 -2.91 5.11
CA ILE A 613 -32.88 -3.28 3.71
C ILE A 613 -31.38 -3.35 3.40
N GLN A 614 -30.59 -2.39 3.90
CA GLN A 614 -29.15 -2.37 3.73
C GLN A 614 -28.48 -3.32 4.73
N ASP A 615 -27.59 -4.19 4.26
CA ASP A 615 -26.66 -4.88 5.14
C ASP A 615 -25.37 -4.06 5.29
N TRP A 616 -24.86 -3.96 6.51
CA TRP A 616 -23.71 -3.12 6.88
C TRP A 616 -22.45 -3.94 7.18
N GLU A 617 -22.47 -5.26 6.95
CA GLU A 617 -21.32 -6.15 7.20
C GLU A 617 -20.02 -5.66 6.51
N ALA A 618 -20.09 -5.10 5.30
CA ALA A 618 -18.91 -4.58 4.60
C ALA A 618 -18.28 -3.31 5.22
N LEU A 619 -19.01 -2.63 6.12
CA LEU A 619 -18.52 -1.51 6.93
C LEU A 619 -18.48 -1.86 8.43
N SER A 620 -18.49 -3.14 8.79
CA SER A 620 -18.51 -3.59 10.19
C SER A 620 -17.26 -3.20 11.01
N ASP A 621 -16.17 -2.81 10.37
CA ASP A 621 -14.94 -2.28 10.98
C ASP A 621 -14.92 -0.74 11.13
N VAL A 622 -15.96 -0.02 10.65
CA VAL A 622 -16.04 1.44 10.65
C VAL A 622 -17.36 1.90 11.28
N PHE A 623 -17.39 3.09 11.89
CA PHE A 623 -18.63 3.70 12.40
C PHE A 623 -19.60 4.05 11.24
N TRP A 624 -20.33 3.05 10.75
CA TRP A 624 -21.12 3.14 9.51
C TRP A 624 -22.36 4.02 9.64
N LEU A 625 -22.81 4.32 10.86
CA LEU A 625 -23.93 5.25 11.10
C LEU A 625 -23.71 6.63 10.48
N LYS A 626 -22.47 7.07 10.23
CA LYS A 626 -22.20 8.31 9.49
C LYS A 626 -22.83 8.29 8.09
N GLN A 627 -22.87 7.14 7.42
CA GLN A 627 -23.54 6.93 6.14
C GLN A 627 -25.07 6.97 6.28
N GLY A 628 -25.61 6.35 7.34
CA GLY A 628 -27.05 6.38 7.63
C GLY A 628 -27.56 7.79 7.97
N LEU A 629 -26.80 8.52 8.79
CA LEU A 629 -27.03 9.92 9.13
C LEU A 629 -27.00 10.80 7.86
N ASP A 630 -26.00 10.63 7.00
CA ASP A 630 -25.89 11.35 5.72
C ASP A 630 -27.13 11.12 4.83
N LEU A 631 -27.56 9.85 4.69
CA LEU A 631 -28.76 9.48 3.94
C LEU A 631 -30.07 10.07 4.49
N LEU A 632 -30.14 10.33 5.81
CA LEU A 632 -31.27 11.00 6.47
C LEU A 632 -31.19 12.53 6.31
N LEU A 633 -30.01 13.14 6.55
CA LEU A 633 -29.82 14.59 6.48
C LEU A 633 -29.99 15.12 5.05
N ALA A 634 -29.66 14.34 4.03
CA ALA A 634 -29.88 14.72 2.62
C ALA A 634 -31.37 14.79 2.20
N ILE A 635 -32.33 14.56 3.11
CA ILE A 635 -33.78 14.77 2.89
C ILE A 635 -34.19 16.21 3.26
N LEU A 636 -33.35 16.94 4.01
CA LEU A 636 -33.63 18.31 4.47
C LEU A 636 -33.71 19.28 3.29
N VAL A 637 -34.60 20.28 3.40
CA VAL A 637 -34.79 21.30 2.36
C VAL A 637 -33.71 22.37 2.48
N GLU A 638 -32.65 22.19 1.72
CA GLU A 638 -31.41 22.99 1.73
C GLU A 638 -31.63 24.51 1.60
N ASP A 639 -32.60 24.96 0.80
CA ASP A 639 -32.89 26.38 0.55
C ASP A 639 -33.59 27.14 1.68
N LYS A 640 -34.05 26.47 2.75
CA LYS A 640 -34.75 27.15 3.85
C LYS A 640 -33.78 27.96 4.72
N PRO A 641 -34.19 29.13 5.25
CA PRO A 641 -33.39 29.87 6.22
C PRO A 641 -33.32 29.15 7.57
N ILE A 642 -32.17 29.18 8.23
CA ILE A 642 -32.00 28.71 9.60
C ILE A 642 -32.43 29.80 10.57
N THR A 643 -33.07 29.42 11.68
CA THR A 643 -33.26 30.30 12.84
C THR A 643 -32.84 29.58 14.12
N LEU A 644 -32.26 30.33 15.07
CA LEU A 644 -31.98 29.82 16.41
C LEU A 644 -33.30 29.58 17.16
N ALA A 645 -33.34 28.51 17.95
CA ALA A 645 -34.51 28.10 18.72
C ALA A 645 -35.06 29.25 19.60
N PRO A 646 -36.37 29.28 19.91
CA PRO A 646 -36.98 30.40 20.62
C PRO A 646 -36.37 30.69 22.00
N ASN A 647 -35.81 29.67 22.64
CA ASN A 647 -35.14 29.71 23.95
C ASN A 647 -33.63 29.99 23.87
N SER A 648 -33.02 30.09 22.68
CA SER A 648 -31.60 30.45 22.55
C SER A 648 -31.37 31.89 22.97
N GLY A 649 -30.29 32.14 23.73
CA GLY A 649 -29.85 33.50 24.07
C GLY A 649 -29.54 34.30 22.79
N LYS A 650 -30.10 35.52 22.70
CA LYS A 650 -29.94 36.42 21.55
C LYS A 650 -29.40 37.76 22.03
N ILE A 651 -28.41 38.30 21.32
CA ILE A 651 -27.90 39.66 21.55
C ILE A 651 -28.95 40.65 21.00
N PRO A 652 -29.24 41.77 21.70
CA PRO A 652 -30.13 42.81 21.16
C PRO A 652 -29.63 43.35 19.82
N PRO A 653 -30.51 43.62 18.84
CA PRO A 653 -30.10 44.17 17.55
C PRO A 653 -29.52 45.58 17.71
N VAL A 654 -28.39 45.86 17.05
CA VAL A 654 -27.67 47.15 17.10
C VAL A 654 -28.54 48.31 16.60
N LEU A 655 -29.47 48.04 15.69
CA LEU A 655 -30.53 48.95 15.31
C LEU A 655 -31.86 48.46 15.87
N LEU A 656 -32.47 49.27 16.74
CA LEU A 656 -33.90 49.18 16.99
C LEU A 656 -34.62 49.47 15.67
N SER A 657 -35.50 48.57 15.23
CA SER A 657 -36.40 48.83 14.12
C SER A 657 -37.36 49.95 14.53
N VAL A 658 -37.10 51.17 14.04
CA VAL A 658 -38.01 52.30 14.23
C VAL A 658 -39.21 52.08 13.31
N SER A 659 -40.18 51.31 13.80
CA SER A 659 -41.55 51.37 13.29
C SER A 659 -42.02 52.81 13.43
N ALA A 660 -42.17 53.51 12.31
CA ALA A 660 -42.60 54.90 12.31
C ALA A 660 -43.95 55.02 13.05
N PRO A 661 -44.11 55.99 13.96
CA PRO A 661 -45.40 56.21 14.62
C PRO A 661 -46.40 56.73 13.59
N ASP A 662 -47.64 56.22 13.61
CA ASP A 662 -48.73 56.76 12.80
C ASP A 662 -48.91 58.26 13.07
N SER A 663 -48.87 59.06 12.01
CA SER A 663 -49.17 60.49 12.05
C SER A 663 -49.73 60.92 10.70
N MET A 664 -51.05 61.11 10.65
CA MET A 664 -51.71 61.69 9.48
C MET A 664 -51.37 63.17 9.35
N GLY A 665 -50.89 63.59 8.17
CA GLY A 665 -50.71 65.03 7.90
C GLY A 665 -49.91 65.38 6.65
N VAL A 666 -50.59 65.44 5.50
CA VAL A 666 -50.38 66.39 4.38
C VAL A 666 -48.94 66.61 3.84
N GLN A 667 -48.72 66.28 2.56
CA GLN A 667 -47.51 66.66 1.80
C GLN A 667 -47.39 68.18 1.59
N PRO A 668 -46.16 68.68 1.38
CA PRO A 668 -45.91 69.48 0.18
C PRO A 668 -44.76 68.93 -0.70
N MET A 669 -44.62 69.51 -1.90
CA MET A 669 -43.76 69.04 -2.98
C MET A 669 -42.25 69.30 -2.80
N ALA A 670 -41.47 68.41 -3.42
CA ALA A 670 -40.19 68.59 -4.14
C ALA A 670 -39.28 69.81 -3.86
N THR A 671 -37.98 69.52 -3.77
CA THR A 671 -36.89 70.41 -4.20
C THR A 671 -35.76 69.52 -4.77
N ASP A 672 -35.10 69.98 -5.84
CA ASP A 672 -34.32 69.12 -6.74
C ASP A 672 -32.85 68.90 -6.36
N LEU A 673 -32.36 67.67 -6.62
CA LEU A 673 -30.99 67.32 -7.04
C LEU A 673 -29.81 67.61 -6.04
N PRO A 674 -28.58 67.10 -6.29
CA PRO A 674 -28.14 66.22 -7.38
C PRO A 674 -27.59 64.84 -6.94
N GLU A 675 -27.40 63.95 -7.90
CA GLU A 675 -26.52 62.79 -7.78
C GLU A 675 -25.04 63.22 -7.83
N GLY A 676 -24.15 62.44 -7.20
CA GLY A 676 -22.73 62.41 -7.55
C GLY A 676 -21.75 63.20 -6.68
N SER A 677 -21.32 62.61 -5.56
CA SER A 677 -19.91 62.64 -5.10
C SER A 677 -19.73 61.63 -3.95
N ASP A 678 -18.75 60.74 -4.06
CA ASP A 678 -18.54 59.67 -3.05
C ASP A 678 -17.70 60.15 -1.84
N ASP A 679 -16.93 61.23 -2.03
CA ASP A 679 -16.05 61.86 -1.03
C ASP A 679 -16.77 62.82 -0.07
N SER A 680 -17.91 62.40 0.46
CA SER A 680 -18.36 62.90 1.77
C SER A 680 -17.60 62.16 2.87
N PRO A 681 -17.16 62.82 3.97
CA PRO A 681 -16.57 62.11 5.10
C PRO A 681 -17.55 61.03 5.58
N LEU A 682 -17.03 59.87 6.02
CA LEU A 682 -17.85 58.76 6.48
C LEU A 682 -18.69 59.18 7.70
N THR A 683 -19.91 59.64 7.44
CA THR A 683 -20.90 59.88 8.49
C THR A 683 -21.14 58.57 9.24
N LEU A 684 -21.36 58.69 10.56
CA LEU A 684 -21.63 57.53 11.40
C LEU A 684 -22.81 56.72 10.83
N ASP A 685 -23.80 57.40 10.27
CA ASP A 685 -24.94 56.80 9.57
C ASP A 685 -24.53 55.96 8.36
N ARG A 686 -23.62 56.45 7.49
CA ARG A 686 -23.15 55.68 6.31
C ARG A 686 -22.35 54.44 6.74
N LEU A 687 -21.62 54.50 7.85
CA LEU A 687 -20.92 53.35 8.43
C LEU A 687 -21.92 52.35 9.06
N ILE A 688 -22.88 52.84 9.84
CA ILE A 688 -23.94 52.02 10.46
C ILE A 688 -24.79 51.34 9.38
N SER A 689 -25.18 52.05 8.31
CA SER A 689 -25.92 51.47 7.19
C SER A 689 -25.12 50.37 6.48
N LYS A 690 -23.82 50.57 6.22
CA LYS A 690 -22.96 49.53 5.64
C LYS A 690 -22.83 48.31 6.56
N HIS A 691 -22.66 48.53 7.87
CA HIS A 691 -22.58 47.45 8.86
C HIS A 691 -23.90 46.69 9.01
N ALA A 692 -25.03 47.40 9.03
CA ALA A 692 -26.37 46.81 9.08
C ALA A 692 -26.70 46.01 7.80
N HIS A 693 -26.28 46.49 6.62
CA HIS A 693 -26.39 45.73 5.37
C HIS A 693 -25.61 44.42 5.46
N PHE A 694 -24.33 44.48 5.84
CA PHE A 694 -23.47 43.32 6.03
C PHE A 694 -24.05 42.30 7.03
N LEU A 695 -24.57 42.75 8.18
CA LEU A 695 -25.22 41.87 9.16
C LEU A 695 -26.54 41.27 8.61
N ASN A 696 -27.32 42.03 7.85
CA ASN A 696 -28.53 41.55 7.18
C ASN A 696 -28.24 40.63 5.97
N GLU A 697 -27.01 40.58 5.47
CA GLU A 697 -26.57 39.60 4.48
C GLU A 697 -26.04 38.34 5.16
N MET A 698 -25.10 38.49 6.10
CA MET A 698 -24.48 37.37 6.82
C MET A 698 -25.45 36.60 7.73
N SER A 699 -26.61 37.18 8.08
CA SER A 699 -27.68 36.47 8.82
C SER A 699 -28.59 35.59 7.95
N LYS A 700 -28.51 35.66 6.61
CA LYS A 700 -29.35 34.88 5.67
C LYS A 700 -28.83 33.45 5.45
N LEU A 701 -28.41 32.78 6.53
CA LEU A 701 -27.89 31.42 6.49
C LEU A 701 -28.97 30.42 6.08
N LYS A 702 -28.67 29.59 5.09
CA LYS A 702 -29.49 28.48 4.60
C LYS A 702 -29.19 27.19 5.36
N VAL A 703 -30.12 26.22 5.30
CA VAL A 703 -29.92 24.86 5.82
C VAL A 703 -28.68 24.20 5.19
N ALA A 704 -28.43 24.42 3.89
CA ALA A 704 -27.20 23.95 3.21
C ALA A 704 -25.91 24.37 3.91
N ASP A 705 -25.81 25.65 4.29
CA ASP A 705 -24.58 26.28 4.79
C ASP A 705 -24.09 25.66 6.11
N LEU A 706 -25.02 25.11 6.90
CA LEU A 706 -24.71 24.36 8.13
C LEU A 706 -24.61 22.86 7.87
N ILE A 707 -25.55 22.27 7.13
CA ILE A 707 -25.69 20.81 7.02
C ILE A 707 -24.60 20.19 6.13
N ILE A 708 -24.14 20.85 5.07
CA ILE A 708 -23.12 20.29 4.18
C ILE A 708 -21.75 20.17 4.90
N PRO A 709 -21.20 21.21 5.56
CA PRO A 709 -19.97 21.06 6.35
C PRO A 709 -20.10 20.05 7.51
N LEU A 710 -21.28 19.98 8.14
CA LEU A 710 -21.55 19.08 9.26
C LEU A 710 -21.58 17.60 8.83
N ARG A 711 -22.08 17.29 7.63
CA ARG A 711 -22.01 15.95 7.01
C ARG A 711 -20.57 15.53 6.73
N GLU A 712 -19.75 16.43 6.16
CA GLU A 712 -18.32 16.16 5.94
C GLU A 712 -17.56 15.95 7.25
N LEU A 713 -17.82 16.77 8.29
CA LEU A 713 -17.22 16.60 9.62
C LEU A 713 -17.60 15.26 10.27
N ALA A 714 -18.86 14.83 10.15
CA ALA A 714 -19.33 13.52 10.62
C ALA A 714 -18.72 12.34 9.83
N HIS A 715 -18.28 12.55 8.59
CA HIS A 715 -17.49 11.55 7.86
C HIS A 715 -16.07 11.43 8.39
N THR A 716 -15.50 12.49 8.94
CA THR A 716 -14.14 12.52 9.49
C THR A 716 -14.07 12.03 10.94
N ASP A 717 -14.94 12.51 11.82
CA ASP A 717 -14.96 12.15 13.24
C ASP A 717 -16.22 11.33 13.63
N ALA A 718 -15.99 10.15 14.20
CA ALA A 718 -17.03 9.27 14.69
C ALA A 718 -17.79 9.86 15.90
N ASN A 719 -17.16 10.72 16.71
CA ASN A 719 -17.82 11.37 17.84
C ASN A 719 -18.87 12.39 17.37
N VAL A 720 -18.55 13.16 16.32
CA VAL A 720 -19.53 14.06 15.67
C VAL A 720 -20.68 13.25 15.07
N ALA A 721 -20.40 12.16 14.37
CA ALA A 721 -21.45 11.26 13.85
C ALA A 721 -22.31 10.63 14.96
N TYR A 722 -21.70 10.28 16.11
CA TYR A 722 -22.37 9.77 17.30
C TYR A 722 -23.36 10.78 17.88
N HIS A 723 -22.89 11.97 18.25
CA HIS A 723 -23.73 13.00 18.84
C HIS A 723 -24.85 13.45 17.90
N LEU A 724 -24.57 13.57 16.59
CA LEU A 724 -25.59 13.88 15.60
C LEU A 724 -26.64 12.77 15.46
N TRP A 725 -26.25 11.49 15.49
CA TRP A 725 -27.21 10.39 15.49
C TRP A 725 -28.11 10.42 16.73
N VAL A 726 -27.51 10.58 17.93
CA VAL A 726 -28.22 10.62 19.21
C VAL A 726 -29.21 11.80 19.28
N LEU A 727 -28.89 12.94 18.65
CA LEU A 727 -29.78 14.11 18.57
C LEU A 727 -30.86 13.97 17.46
N VAL A 728 -30.50 13.48 16.27
CA VAL A 728 -31.39 13.44 15.10
C VAL A 728 -32.34 12.25 15.14
N PHE A 729 -31.92 11.08 15.61
CA PHE A 729 -32.75 9.88 15.61
C PHE A 729 -34.05 10.04 16.44
N PRO A 730 -34.05 10.57 17.68
CA PRO A 730 -35.28 10.83 18.43
C PRO A 730 -36.22 11.80 17.73
N ILE A 731 -35.69 12.83 17.08
CA ILE A 731 -36.49 13.81 16.32
C ILE A 731 -37.16 13.11 15.13
N VAL A 732 -36.43 12.31 14.36
CA VAL A 732 -36.99 11.53 13.26
C VAL A 732 -38.05 10.55 13.78
N TRP A 733 -37.76 9.81 14.86
CA TRP A 733 -38.69 8.84 15.46
C TRP A 733 -40.03 9.47 15.88
N VAL A 734 -40.00 10.65 16.51
CA VAL A 734 -41.21 11.41 16.88
C VAL A 734 -42.04 11.82 15.66
N THR A 735 -41.42 12.07 14.50
CA THR A 735 -42.14 12.46 13.27
C THR A 735 -42.79 11.30 12.50
N LEU A 736 -42.49 10.05 12.86
CA LEU A 736 -43.09 8.87 12.22
C LEU A 736 -44.53 8.63 12.72
N GLN A 737 -45.34 8.00 11.86
CA GLN A 737 -46.66 7.52 12.25
C GLN A 737 -46.56 6.30 13.18
N LYS A 738 -47.60 6.02 13.97
CA LYS A 738 -47.59 4.89 14.91
C LYS A 738 -47.38 3.55 14.22
N ASP A 739 -47.97 3.35 13.05
CA ASP A 739 -47.82 2.11 12.28
C ASP A 739 -46.39 1.98 11.70
N GLU A 740 -45.76 3.10 11.33
CA GLU A 740 -44.36 3.16 10.89
C GLU A 740 -43.39 2.82 12.05
N GLN A 741 -43.62 3.37 13.25
CA GLN A 741 -42.87 3.04 14.47
C GLN A 741 -42.99 1.54 14.82
N VAL A 742 -44.21 0.98 14.77
CA VAL A 742 -44.46 -0.44 15.01
C VAL A 742 -43.82 -1.33 13.94
N ALA A 743 -43.82 -0.91 12.67
CA ALA A 743 -43.17 -1.62 11.57
C ALA A 743 -41.64 -1.70 11.74
N LEU A 744 -41.00 -0.64 12.26
CA LEU A 744 -39.54 -0.61 12.49
C LEU A 744 -39.08 -1.35 13.75
N ALA A 745 -39.92 -1.51 14.77
CA ALA A 745 -39.51 -2.09 16.05
C ALA A 745 -38.88 -3.50 15.91
N LYS A 746 -39.42 -4.38 15.06
CA LYS A 746 -38.83 -5.71 14.79
C LYS A 746 -37.51 -5.64 14.00
N PRO A 747 -37.42 -4.91 12.87
CA PRO A 747 -36.14 -4.61 12.21
C PRO A 747 -35.05 -4.06 13.13
N MET A 748 -35.37 -3.15 14.07
CA MET A 748 -34.36 -2.61 15.00
C MET A 748 -33.77 -3.66 15.94
N ILE A 749 -34.62 -4.55 16.49
CA ILE A 749 -34.17 -5.70 17.29
C ILE A 749 -33.29 -6.63 16.45
N ALA A 750 -33.65 -6.86 15.18
CA ALA A 750 -32.87 -7.70 14.26
C ALA A 750 -31.52 -7.08 13.88
N LEU A 751 -31.45 -5.77 13.67
CA LEU A 751 -30.22 -5.01 13.40
C LEU A 751 -29.25 -5.05 14.58
N LEU A 752 -29.74 -4.82 15.80
CA LEU A 752 -28.94 -4.86 17.03
C LEU A 752 -28.43 -6.28 17.35
N SER A 753 -29.12 -7.32 16.86
CA SER A 753 -28.75 -8.72 17.05
C SER A 753 -27.75 -9.27 16.01
N LYS A 754 -27.19 -8.43 15.12
CA LYS A 754 -26.24 -8.87 14.07
C LYS A 754 -24.84 -9.15 14.65
N ASP A 755 -24.28 -10.32 14.33
CA ASP A 755 -22.93 -10.72 14.77
C ASP A 755 -21.80 -9.81 14.28
N TYR A 756 -21.93 -9.15 13.13
CA TYR A 756 -20.84 -8.34 12.57
C TYR A 756 -20.45 -7.15 13.44
N HIS A 757 -21.34 -6.68 14.35
CA HIS A 757 -21.03 -5.63 15.32
C HIS A 757 -19.87 -6.02 16.26
N LYS A 758 -19.59 -7.31 16.44
CA LYS A 758 -18.47 -7.81 17.27
C LYS A 758 -17.11 -7.23 16.85
N LYS A 759 -16.91 -6.88 15.57
CA LYS A 759 -15.69 -6.18 15.11
C LYS A 759 -15.51 -4.79 15.72
N GLN A 760 -16.59 -4.17 16.22
CA GLN A 760 -16.58 -2.86 16.89
C GLN A 760 -16.53 -2.96 18.42
N GLN A 761 -16.42 -4.17 18.99
CA GLN A 761 -16.47 -4.38 20.44
C GLN A 761 -15.35 -3.62 21.20
N THR A 762 -14.20 -3.44 20.55
CA THR A 762 -13.06 -2.65 21.05
C THR A 762 -13.16 -1.15 20.75
N HIS A 763 -14.03 -0.72 19.83
CA HIS A 763 -14.10 0.68 19.40
C HIS A 763 -14.95 1.55 20.34
N ARG A 764 -14.51 2.79 20.56
CA ARG A 764 -15.20 3.83 21.31
C ARG A 764 -15.14 5.14 20.49
N PRO A 765 -16.28 5.76 20.12
CA PRO A 765 -17.63 5.20 20.17
C PRO A 765 -17.81 4.04 19.17
N ASN A 766 -18.74 3.12 19.46
CA ASN A 766 -19.21 2.12 18.50
C ASN A 766 -20.67 2.37 18.08
N VAL A 767 -21.08 1.76 16.96
CA VAL A 767 -22.43 1.95 16.41
C VAL A 767 -23.53 1.48 17.36
N VAL A 768 -23.28 0.41 18.13
CA VAL A 768 -24.30 -0.18 19.01
C VAL A 768 -24.63 0.76 20.18
N GLN A 769 -23.63 1.43 20.76
CA GLN A 769 -23.83 2.51 21.74
C GLN A 769 -24.73 3.63 21.18
N ALA A 770 -24.42 4.12 19.96
CA ALA A 770 -25.18 5.22 19.32
C ALA A 770 -26.63 4.84 19.01
N LEU A 771 -26.85 3.63 18.49
CA LEU A 771 -28.19 3.08 18.27
C LEU A 771 -28.96 3.02 19.60
N LEU A 772 -28.33 2.51 20.66
CA LEU A 772 -28.98 2.28 21.95
C LEU A 772 -29.30 3.59 22.70
N GLU A 773 -28.42 4.60 22.65
CA GLU A 773 -28.70 5.91 23.27
C GLU A 773 -29.78 6.69 22.50
N GLY A 774 -29.71 6.70 21.16
CA GLY A 774 -30.78 7.26 20.32
C GLY A 774 -32.13 6.59 20.58
N LEU A 775 -32.14 5.28 20.86
CA LEU A 775 -33.34 4.54 21.28
C LEU A 775 -33.81 4.91 22.69
N GLN A 776 -32.90 5.10 23.65
CA GLN A 776 -33.22 5.50 25.03
C GLN A 776 -33.92 6.87 25.07
N LEU A 777 -33.42 7.84 24.30
CA LEU A 777 -33.97 9.21 24.23
C LEU A 777 -35.24 9.32 23.37
N SER A 778 -35.60 8.28 22.62
CA SER A 778 -36.76 8.29 21.72
C SER A 778 -38.09 8.18 22.47
N HIS A 779 -39.07 8.99 22.06
CA HIS A 779 -40.40 9.04 22.67
C HIS A 779 -41.48 8.86 21.58
N PRO A 780 -42.42 7.89 21.69
CA PRO A 780 -42.46 6.82 22.68
C PRO A 780 -41.27 5.86 22.52
N GLN A 781 -40.74 5.37 23.65
CA GLN A 781 -39.60 4.47 23.67
C GLN A 781 -39.99 3.08 23.11
N PRO A 782 -39.30 2.56 22.07
CA PRO A 782 -39.65 1.29 21.46
C PRO A 782 -39.24 0.11 22.36
N ARG A 783 -40.19 -0.80 22.62
CA ARG A 783 -39.99 -1.95 23.51
C ARG A 783 -39.01 -2.97 22.91
N MET A 784 -37.86 -3.12 23.55
CA MET A 784 -36.84 -4.15 23.25
C MET A 784 -36.80 -5.26 24.33
N PRO A 785 -36.36 -6.49 23.99
CA PRO A 785 -36.17 -7.57 24.97
C PRO A 785 -35.09 -7.23 26.00
N SER A 786 -35.36 -7.45 27.29
CA SER A 786 -34.42 -7.12 28.38
C SER A 786 -33.09 -7.86 28.28
N GLU A 787 -33.13 -9.13 27.88
CA GLU A 787 -31.94 -9.96 27.67
C GLU A 787 -31.04 -9.46 26.54
N LEU A 788 -31.62 -8.85 25.49
CA LEU A 788 -30.84 -8.23 24.41
C LEU A 788 -30.17 -6.93 24.91
N ILE A 789 -30.88 -6.12 25.70
CA ILE A 789 -30.32 -4.90 26.32
C ILE A 789 -29.15 -5.28 27.25
N LYS A 790 -29.30 -6.34 28.08
CA LYS A 790 -28.24 -6.88 28.95
C LYS A 790 -27.01 -7.32 28.15
N TYR A 791 -27.21 -8.14 27.12
CA TYR A 791 -26.14 -8.61 26.24
C TYR A 791 -25.38 -7.44 25.60
N ILE A 792 -26.12 -6.48 25.02
CA ILE A 792 -25.53 -5.29 24.39
C ILE A 792 -24.75 -4.43 25.39
N GLY A 793 -25.32 -4.22 26.59
CA GLY A 793 -24.70 -3.46 27.67
C GLY A 793 -23.33 -3.99 28.06
N ARG A 794 -23.25 -5.31 28.36
CA ARG A 794 -22.00 -6.02 28.68
C ARG A 794 -21.03 -6.02 27.50
N THR A 795 -21.47 -6.45 26.33
CA THR A 795 -20.56 -6.71 25.19
C THR A 795 -19.97 -5.42 24.62
N TYR A 796 -20.78 -4.39 24.37
CA TYR A 796 -20.36 -3.19 23.62
C TYR A 796 -20.01 -1.98 24.51
N ASN A 797 -19.80 -2.22 25.81
CA ASN A 797 -19.54 -1.17 26.81
C ASN A 797 -20.63 -0.07 26.76
N ALA A 798 -21.90 -0.50 26.78
CA ALA A 798 -23.07 0.37 26.72
C ALA A 798 -23.83 0.39 28.06
N TRP A 799 -23.11 0.14 29.17
CA TRP A 799 -23.66 -0.15 30.49
C TRP A 799 -24.69 0.87 30.99
N HIS A 800 -24.33 2.16 31.08
CA HIS A 800 -25.24 3.18 31.64
C HIS A 800 -26.48 3.42 30.76
N ILE A 801 -26.35 3.24 29.45
CA ILE A 801 -27.47 3.30 28.48
C ILE A 801 -28.41 2.11 28.71
N ALA A 802 -27.84 0.90 28.84
CA ALA A 802 -28.56 -0.34 29.11
C ALA A 802 -29.25 -0.35 30.48
N LEU A 803 -28.60 0.19 31.52
CA LEU A 803 -29.17 0.40 32.85
C LEU A 803 -30.37 1.34 32.79
N GLY A 804 -30.21 2.56 32.25
CA GLY A 804 -31.30 3.54 32.17
C GLY A 804 -32.50 3.08 31.33
N LEU A 805 -32.27 2.28 30.28
CA LEU A 805 -33.31 1.56 29.54
C LEU A 805 -34.03 0.52 30.42
N LEU A 806 -33.29 -0.34 31.12
CA LEU A 806 -33.86 -1.40 31.95
C LEU A 806 -34.57 -0.86 33.20
N GLU A 807 -34.07 0.19 33.82
CA GLU A 807 -34.74 0.93 34.90
C GLU A 807 -36.09 1.50 34.42
N SER A 808 -36.08 2.19 33.26
CA SER A 808 -37.30 2.70 32.63
C SER A 808 -38.29 1.57 32.33
N HIS A 809 -37.82 0.47 31.75
CA HIS A 809 -38.63 -0.73 31.50
C HIS A 809 -39.18 -1.36 32.79
N VAL A 810 -38.40 -1.44 33.88
CA VAL A 810 -38.86 -1.99 35.17
C VAL A 810 -39.96 -1.12 35.80
N MET A 811 -39.87 0.21 35.67
CA MET A 811 -40.91 1.12 36.16
C MET A 811 -42.18 1.08 35.30
N LEU A 812 -42.05 0.92 33.98
CA LEU A 812 -43.19 0.82 33.05
C LEU A 812 -43.86 -0.57 33.02
N PHE A 813 -43.08 -1.63 33.23
CA PHE A 813 -43.50 -3.03 33.11
C PHE A 813 -43.22 -3.80 34.42
N VAL A 814 -43.67 -3.27 35.56
CA VAL A 814 -43.43 -3.80 36.92
C VAL A 814 -43.72 -5.31 37.06
N MET A 815 -44.67 -5.85 36.29
CA MET A 815 -45.05 -7.28 36.30
C MET A 815 -44.12 -8.18 35.46
N GLU A 816 -43.24 -7.62 34.63
CA GLU A 816 -42.34 -8.37 33.74
C GLU A 816 -41.03 -8.72 34.45
N ALA A 817 -41.08 -9.81 35.22
CA ALA A 817 -39.97 -10.40 35.99
C ALA A 817 -38.61 -10.40 35.25
N LYS A 818 -38.60 -10.69 33.95
CA LYS A 818 -37.37 -10.72 33.14
C LYS A 818 -36.63 -9.38 33.09
N CYS A 819 -37.33 -8.25 33.11
CA CYS A 819 -36.68 -6.94 33.05
C CYS A 819 -35.85 -6.65 34.31
N SER A 820 -36.35 -7.01 35.49
CA SER A 820 -35.63 -6.84 36.76
C SER A 820 -34.60 -7.94 37.02
N GLU A 821 -34.76 -9.14 36.44
CA GLU A 821 -33.69 -10.15 36.37
C GLU A 821 -32.51 -9.65 35.53
N SER A 822 -32.77 -9.16 34.32
CA SER A 822 -31.72 -8.61 33.44
C SER A 822 -30.99 -7.41 34.06
N LEU A 823 -31.71 -6.56 34.82
CA LEU A 823 -31.15 -5.41 35.54
C LEU A 823 -30.31 -5.82 36.76
N ALA A 824 -30.79 -6.76 37.58
CA ALA A 824 -30.05 -7.28 38.74
C ALA A 824 -28.73 -7.95 38.34
N GLU A 825 -28.68 -8.55 37.15
CA GLU A 825 -27.48 -9.15 36.58
C GLU A 825 -26.48 -8.09 36.08
N LEU A 826 -26.93 -6.97 35.49
CA LEU A 826 -26.02 -5.87 35.15
C LEU A 826 -25.40 -5.23 36.40
N TYR A 827 -26.17 -5.04 37.48
CA TYR A 827 -25.61 -4.56 38.75
C TYR A 827 -24.59 -5.54 39.35
N ARG A 828 -24.85 -6.86 39.28
CA ARG A 828 -23.89 -7.90 39.71
C ARG A 828 -22.57 -7.81 38.94
N LEU A 829 -22.64 -7.65 37.62
CA LEU A 829 -21.47 -7.57 36.74
C LEU A 829 -20.66 -6.27 36.90
N LEU A 830 -21.27 -5.21 37.42
CA LEU A 830 -20.61 -3.95 37.77
C LEU A 830 -20.17 -3.87 39.24
N HIS A 831 -20.46 -4.90 40.05
CA HIS A 831 -20.22 -4.91 41.50
C HIS A 831 -20.93 -3.76 42.25
N GLU A 832 -22.11 -3.35 41.77
CA GLU A 832 -22.98 -2.34 42.37
C GLU A 832 -23.98 -3.02 43.33
N ASP A 833 -23.46 -3.75 44.31
CA ASP A 833 -24.26 -4.69 45.12
C ASP A 833 -25.34 -4.02 45.98
N ASP A 834 -25.18 -2.76 46.40
CA ASP A 834 -26.24 -1.99 47.08
C ASP A 834 -27.47 -1.80 46.18
N MET A 835 -27.27 -1.51 44.89
CA MET A 835 -28.36 -1.35 43.91
C MET A 835 -29.01 -2.71 43.61
N ARG A 836 -28.20 -3.78 43.55
CA ARG A 836 -28.67 -5.16 43.39
C ARG A 836 -29.55 -5.59 44.58
N CYS A 837 -29.09 -5.35 45.81
CA CYS A 837 -29.83 -5.62 47.05
C CYS A 837 -31.11 -4.77 47.11
N GLY A 838 -31.05 -3.47 46.81
CA GLY A 838 -32.21 -2.59 46.79
C GLY A 838 -33.31 -3.06 45.82
N LEU A 839 -32.92 -3.51 44.62
CA LEU A 839 -33.84 -4.07 43.62
C LEU A 839 -34.51 -5.36 44.10
N TRP A 840 -33.73 -6.30 44.65
CA TRP A 840 -34.28 -7.54 45.21
C TRP A 840 -35.15 -7.32 46.45
N MET A 841 -34.77 -6.40 47.35
CA MET A 841 -35.56 -6.02 48.53
C MET A 841 -36.97 -5.50 48.17
N LYS A 842 -37.10 -4.78 47.04
CA LYS A 842 -38.40 -4.32 46.53
C LYS A 842 -39.21 -5.42 45.84
N ARG A 843 -38.55 -6.42 45.24
CA ARG A 843 -39.19 -7.46 44.42
C ARG A 843 -39.50 -8.77 45.17
N ALA A 844 -38.70 -9.15 46.15
CA ALA A 844 -38.80 -10.45 46.81
C ALA A 844 -40.18 -10.69 47.41
N SER A 845 -40.70 -11.90 47.28
CA SER A 845 -42.02 -12.28 47.78
C SER A 845 -41.98 -12.62 49.27
N THR A 846 -40.93 -13.31 49.72
CA THR A 846 -40.81 -13.72 51.14
C THR A 846 -40.30 -12.58 52.05
N SER A 847 -40.49 -12.77 53.35
CA SER A 847 -39.82 -12.00 54.41
C SER A 847 -38.36 -12.42 54.58
N GLU A 848 -38.10 -13.72 54.46
CA GLU A 848 -36.81 -14.36 54.73
C GLU A 848 -35.73 -13.95 53.72
N THR A 849 -36.08 -13.75 52.44
CA THR A 849 -35.17 -13.11 51.46
C THR A 849 -34.75 -11.72 51.91
N LYS A 850 -35.68 -10.91 52.45
CA LYS A 850 -35.43 -9.52 52.82
C LYS A 850 -34.58 -9.39 54.08
N GLU A 851 -34.82 -10.27 55.05
CA GLU A 851 -33.97 -10.39 56.23
C GLU A 851 -32.58 -10.92 55.86
N GLY A 852 -32.49 -11.97 55.03
CA GLY A 852 -31.22 -12.54 54.56
C GLY A 852 -30.36 -11.53 53.78
N LEU A 853 -30.94 -10.79 52.83
CA LEU A 853 -30.22 -9.76 52.06
C LEU A 853 -29.78 -8.58 52.94
N SER A 854 -30.61 -8.16 53.91
CA SER A 854 -30.23 -7.14 54.89
C SER A 854 -29.04 -7.60 55.75
N LEU A 855 -29.02 -8.87 56.17
CA LEU A 855 -27.91 -9.46 56.91
C LEU A 855 -26.63 -9.57 56.06
N VAL A 856 -26.74 -9.88 54.76
CA VAL A 856 -25.61 -9.83 53.79
C VAL A 856 -25.04 -8.43 53.70
N GLN A 857 -25.88 -7.41 53.47
CA GLN A 857 -25.44 -6.02 53.30
C GLN A 857 -24.68 -5.46 54.52
N HIS A 858 -24.96 -5.99 55.72
CA HIS A 858 -24.27 -5.64 56.97
C HIS A 858 -23.13 -6.60 57.35
N GLY A 859 -22.75 -7.55 56.48
CA GLY A 859 -21.66 -8.50 56.73
C GLY A 859 -21.94 -9.61 57.75
N TYR A 860 -23.19 -9.84 58.14
CA TYR A 860 -23.58 -10.86 59.13
C TYR A 860 -23.72 -12.27 58.49
N TRP A 861 -22.69 -12.71 57.77
CA TRP A 861 -22.69 -13.91 56.92
C TRP A 861 -23.27 -15.17 57.58
N GLN A 862 -22.86 -15.49 58.82
CA GLN A 862 -23.33 -16.68 59.56
C GLN A 862 -24.86 -16.68 59.76
N LYS A 863 -25.45 -15.50 60.00
CA LYS A 863 -26.90 -15.32 60.17
C LYS A 863 -27.61 -15.36 58.81
N ALA A 864 -27.06 -14.67 57.81
CA ALA A 864 -27.59 -14.70 56.44
C ALA A 864 -27.65 -16.12 55.86
N GLN A 865 -26.54 -16.87 55.97
CA GLN A 865 -26.45 -18.28 55.56
C GLN A 865 -27.55 -19.13 56.23
N SER A 866 -27.75 -18.95 57.54
CA SER A 866 -28.79 -19.63 58.30
C SER A 866 -30.21 -19.28 57.82
N MET A 867 -30.46 -18.00 57.50
CA MET A 867 -31.77 -17.55 57.00
C MET A 867 -32.09 -18.08 55.59
N PHE A 868 -31.13 -18.03 54.67
CA PHE A 868 -31.31 -18.60 53.32
C PHE A 868 -31.51 -20.12 53.38
N TYR A 869 -30.79 -20.83 54.25
CA TYR A 869 -31.00 -22.26 54.46
C TYR A 869 -32.41 -22.59 54.98
N GLN A 870 -32.92 -21.80 55.94
CA GLN A 870 -34.31 -21.95 56.41
C GLN A 870 -35.35 -21.65 55.32
N ALA A 871 -35.11 -20.65 54.45
CA ALA A 871 -35.98 -20.35 53.32
C ALA A 871 -36.01 -21.50 52.30
N MET A 872 -34.84 -22.05 51.95
CA MET A 872 -34.73 -23.24 51.08
C MET A 872 -35.47 -24.45 51.69
N LEU A 873 -35.28 -24.75 52.98
CA LEU A 873 -36.00 -25.84 53.65
C LEU A 873 -37.53 -25.66 53.63
N LYS A 874 -38.04 -24.46 53.90
CA LYS A 874 -39.49 -24.14 53.82
C LYS A 874 -40.03 -24.32 52.40
N ALA A 875 -39.25 -24.00 51.37
CA ALA A 875 -39.63 -24.23 49.98
C ALA A 875 -39.67 -25.72 49.63
N THR A 876 -38.67 -26.52 50.03
CA THR A 876 -38.66 -27.98 49.84
C THR A 876 -39.79 -28.68 50.59
N GLN A 877 -40.19 -28.15 51.76
CA GLN A 877 -41.34 -28.60 52.55
C GLN A 877 -42.69 -28.12 51.99
N GLY A 878 -42.71 -27.38 50.86
CA GLY A 878 -43.91 -26.90 50.20
C GLY A 878 -44.62 -25.73 50.90
N THR A 879 -44.06 -25.17 51.98
CA THR A 879 -44.70 -24.16 52.83
C THR A 879 -45.16 -22.91 52.07
N TYR A 880 -44.47 -22.56 50.98
CA TYR A 880 -44.80 -21.40 50.15
C TYR A 880 -45.78 -21.67 48.98
N ASN A 881 -46.34 -22.88 48.83
CA ASN A 881 -47.36 -23.22 47.83
C ASN A 881 -47.04 -22.77 46.38
N ASN A 882 -45.78 -22.88 45.95
CA ASN A 882 -45.27 -22.42 44.64
C ASN A 882 -45.49 -20.91 44.34
N THR A 883 -45.71 -20.08 45.35
CA THR A 883 -45.87 -18.62 45.18
C THR A 883 -44.54 -17.88 44.96
N VAL A 884 -43.41 -18.48 45.36
CA VAL A 884 -42.07 -17.90 45.22
C VAL A 884 -41.53 -18.12 43.80
N PRO A 885 -41.07 -17.08 43.09
CA PRO A 885 -40.46 -17.23 41.77
C PRO A 885 -39.19 -18.07 41.81
N LYS A 886 -38.92 -18.89 40.79
CA LYS A 886 -37.67 -19.67 40.69
C LYS A 886 -36.42 -18.78 40.81
N ALA A 887 -36.45 -17.56 40.30
CA ALA A 887 -35.34 -16.61 40.43
C ALA A 887 -35.04 -16.19 41.89
N GLU A 888 -36.04 -16.15 42.78
CA GLU A 888 -35.82 -15.91 44.21
C GLU A 888 -35.26 -17.16 44.91
N MET A 889 -35.60 -18.37 44.45
CA MET A 889 -35.00 -19.61 44.94
C MET A 889 -33.51 -19.73 44.56
N CYS A 890 -33.16 -19.45 43.30
CA CYS A 890 -31.77 -19.44 42.86
C CYS A 890 -30.94 -18.34 43.54
N LEU A 891 -31.55 -17.22 43.93
CA LEU A 891 -30.90 -16.20 44.75
C LEU A 891 -30.53 -16.74 46.13
N TRP A 892 -31.35 -17.59 46.77
CA TRP A 892 -30.99 -18.21 48.05
C TRP A 892 -29.78 -19.13 47.92
N GLU A 893 -29.72 -19.93 46.85
CA GLU A 893 -28.58 -20.81 46.55
C GLU A 893 -27.30 -19.98 46.34
N GLU A 894 -27.36 -18.96 45.47
CA GLU A 894 -26.24 -18.04 45.19
C GLU A 894 -25.73 -17.34 46.46
N GLN A 895 -26.64 -16.76 47.25
CA GLN A 895 -26.29 -15.99 48.44
C GLN A 895 -25.82 -16.89 49.60
N TRP A 896 -26.34 -18.11 49.72
CA TRP A 896 -25.83 -19.11 50.68
C TRP A 896 -24.38 -19.50 50.35
N LEU A 897 -24.08 -19.74 49.08
CA LEU A 897 -22.73 -20.05 48.59
C LEU A 897 -21.77 -18.87 48.75
N HIS A 898 -22.25 -17.64 48.51
CA HIS A 898 -21.48 -16.43 48.77
C HIS A 898 -21.16 -16.26 50.26
N CYS A 899 -22.12 -16.50 51.16
CA CYS A 899 -21.87 -16.49 52.60
C CYS A 899 -20.84 -17.56 53.01
N ALA A 900 -20.95 -18.79 52.50
CA ALA A 900 -19.99 -19.87 52.75
C ALA A 900 -18.57 -19.50 52.29
N THR A 901 -18.47 -18.78 51.17
CA THR A 901 -17.20 -18.25 50.61
C THR A 901 -16.57 -17.21 51.56
N GLN A 902 -17.33 -16.22 52.04
CA GLN A 902 -16.81 -15.22 52.99
C GLN A 902 -16.48 -15.82 54.37
N LEU A 903 -17.19 -16.86 54.78
CA LEU A 903 -16.92 -17.65 55.98
C LEU A 903 -15.77 -18.67 55.81
N SER A 904 -15.11 -18.71 54.65
CA SER A 904 -14.00 -19.62 54.34
C SER A 904 -14.33 -21.11 54.52
N GLN A 905 -15.58 -21.52 54.27
CA GLN A 905 -16.08 -22.89 54.45
C GLN A 905 -15.71 -23.81 53.26
N TRP A 906 -14.43 -23.80 52.85
CA TRP A 906 -13.96 -24.44 51.61
C TRP A 906 -14.16 -25.96 51.56
N GLU A 907 -14.14 -26.65 52.71
CA GLU A 907 -14.46 -28.08 52.83
C GLU A 907 -15.89 -28.36 52.35
N ALA A 908 -16.88 -27.65 52.91
CA ALA A 908 -18.29 -27.80 52.55
C ALA A 908 -18.59 -27.35 51.11
N LEU A 909 -17.88 -26.33 50.60
CA LEU A 909 -17.98 -25.89 49.20
C LEU A 909 -17.42 -26.94 48.23
N SER A 910 -16.32 -27.60 48.59
CA SER A 910 -15.73 -28.70 47.81
C SER A 910 -16.70 -29.89 47.76
N ASP A 911 -17.24 -30.31 48.91
CA ASP A 911 -18.23 -31.40 48.97
C ASP A 911 -19.51 -31.06 48.18
N PHE A 912 -20.06 -29.85 48.32
CA PHE A 912 -21.19 -29.39 47.52
C PHE A 912 -20.89 -29.45 46.02
N GLY A 913 -19.73 -28.92 45.61
CA GLY A 913 -19.25 -28.96 44.23
C GLY A 913 -19.15 -30.39 43.69
N LYS A 914 -18.63 -31.34 44.49
CA LYS A 914 -18.48 -32.76 44.13
C LYS A 914 -19.82 -33.48 43.98
N HIS A 915 -20.84 -33.11 44.75
CA HIS A 915 -22.19 -33.70 44.67
C HIS A 915 -23.06 -33.10 43.54
N VAL A 916 -22.87 -31.83 43.21
CA VAL A 916 -23.68 -31.09 42.21
C VAL A 916 -23.00 -31.05 40.83
N GLU A 917 -21.76 -31.52 40.71
CA GLU A 917 -20.86 -31.31 39.56
C GLU A 917 -20.70 -29.82 39.20
N ASN A 918 -20.66 -28.92 40.19
CA ASN A 918 -20.44 -27.49 39.96
C ASN A 918 -18.93 -27.22 39.75
N TYR A 919 -18.50 -27.27 38.50
CA TYR A 919 -17.10 -27.08 38.10
C TYR A 919 -16.52 -25.70 38.47
N GLU A 920 -17.31 -24.63 38.55
CA GLU A 920 -16.82 -23.29 38.94
C GLU A 920 -16.42 -23.24 40.41
N ILE A 921 -17.26 -23.79 41.29
CA ILE A 921 -16.99 -23.85 42.73
C ILE A 921 -15.85 -24.83 43.01
N LEU A 922 -15.82 -25.98 42.32
CA LEU A 922 -14.73 -26.95 42.42
C LEU A 922 -13.39 -26.35 42.02
N LEU A 923 -13.33 -25.62 40.91
CA LEU A 923 -12.10 -24.92 40.52
C LEU A 923 -11.63 -23.94 41.59
N ASP A 924 -12.53 -23.26 42.29
CA ASP A 924 -12.13 -22.31 43.33
C ASP A 924 -11.79 -22.97 44.68
N SER A 925 -12.40 -24.11 45.04
CA SER A 925 -12.16 -24.79 46.32
C SER A 925 -10.96 -25.74 46.31
N LEU A 926 -10.70 -26.44 45.21
CA LEU A 926 -9.75 -27.57 45.17
C LEU A 926 -8.26 -27.18 45.21
N TRP A 927 -7.89 -25.91 44.96
CA TRP A 927 -6.53 -25.42 45.21
C TRP A 927 -6.39 -24.79 46.61
N LYS A 928 -7.50 -24.34 47.21
CA LYS A 928 -7.55 -23.80 48.57
C LYS A 928 -7.55 -24.89 49.63
N GLN A 929 -8.06 -26.07 49.28
CA GLN A 929 -7.92 -27.33 50.01
C GLN A 929 -7.30 -28.34 49.03
N PRO A 930 -5.95 -28.44 48.97
CA PRO A 930 -5.20 -28.92 47.81
C PRO A 930 -5.45 -30.39 47.44
N ASP A 931 -6.46 -30.61 46.59
CA ASP A 931 -6.86 -31.89 45.99
C ASP A 931 -6.54 -31.89 44.49
N TRP A 932 -5.25 -31.67 44.20
CA TRP A 932 -4.70 -31.58 42.84
C TRP A 932 -4.97 -32.82 41.96
N PRO A 933 -4.99 -34.08 42.47
CA PRO A 933 -5.36 -35.24 41.65
C PRO A 933 -6.80 -35.17 41.14
N TYR A 934 -7.76 -34.83 42.02
CA TYR A 934 -9.16 -34.69 41.61
C TYR A 934 -9.34 -33.52 40.62
N LEU A 935 -8.66 -32.40 40.86
CA LEU A 935 -8.62 -31.26 39.94
C LEU A 935 -8.14 -31.67 38.53
N LYS A 936 -7.04 -32.44 38.45
CA LYS A 936 -6.43 -32.91 37.19
C LYS A 936 -7.31 -33.89 36.42
N GLU A 937 -7.87 -34.88 37.11
CA GLU A 937 -8.54 -36.01 36.46
C GLU A 937 -10.03 -35.77 36.22
N HIS A 938 -10.71 -35.06 37.12
CA HIS A 938 -12.17 -34.98 37.14
C HIS A 938 -12.72 -33.60 36.77
N VAL A 939 -11.95 -32.52 36.98
CA VAL A 939 -12.42 -31.13 36.78
C VAL A 939 -11.87 -30.53 35.50
N ILE A 940 -10.55 -30.37 35.36
CA ILE A 940 -9.92 -29.74 34.18
C ILE A 940 -10.37 -30.36 32.84
N PRO A 941 -10.50 -31.69 32.68
CA PRO A 941 -10.92 -32.29 31.41
C PRO A 941 -12.42 -32.15 31.09
N LYS A 942 -13.26 -31.81 32.08
CA LYS A 942 -14.72 -31.70 31.94
C LYS A 942 -15.24 -30.25 31.93
N ALA A 943 -14.50 -29.33 32.52
CA ALA A 943 -14.90 -27.93 32.72
C ALA A 943 -14.93 -27.12 31.41
N GLN A 944 -16.05 -27.20 30.67
CA GLN A 944 -16.36 -26.34 29.52
C GLN A 944 -16.82 -24.94 29.98
N LEU A 945 -15.92 -24.18 30.61
CA LEU A 945 -16.20 -22.87 31.22
C LEU A 945 -15.76 -21.69 30.33
N GLU A 946 -16.32 -20.51 30.62
CA GLU A 946 -15.95 -19.25 29.96
C GLU A 946 -14.48 -18.88 30.27
N GLU A 947 -13.72 -18.42 29.26
CA GLU A 947 -12.32 -18.06 29.46
C GLU A 947 -12.21 -16.78 30.31
N THR A 948 -11.71 -16.94 31.54
CA THR A 948 -11.56 -15.85 32.52
C THR A 948 -10.14 -15.78 33.06
N PRO A 949 -9.66 -14.60 33.53
CA PRO A 949 -8.35 -14.49 34.16
C PRO A 949 -8.23 -15.39 35.39
N LYS A 950 -9.27 -15.49 36.23
CA LYS A 950 -9.32 -16.45 37.36
C LYS A 950 -9.13 -17.91 36.93
N LEU A 951 -9.73 -18.34 35.81
CA LEU A 951 -9.47 -19.69 35.25
C LEU A 951 -8.00 -19.86 34.83
N ARG A 952 -7.39 -18.85 34.19
CA ARG A 952 -5.96 -18.89 33.80
C ARG A 952 -5.02 -18.91 35.00
N ILE A 953 -5.35 -18.17 36.08
CA ILE A 953 -4.64 -18.21 37.36
C ILE A 953 -4.65 -19.63 37.93
N ILE A 954 -5.82 -20.26 38.04
CA ILE A 954 -5.96 -21.63 38.61
C ILE A 954 -5.28 -22.68 37.72
N GLN A 955 -5.38 -22.57 36.39
CA GLN A 955 -4.62 -23.41 35.45
C GLN A 955 -3.11 -23.26 35.66
N THR A 956 -2.63 -22.06 35.98
CA THR A 956 -1.21 -21.83 36.27
C THR A 956 -0.80 -22.36 37.64
N TYR A 957 -1.61 -22.17 38.69
CA TYR A 957 -1.36 -22.76 40.01
C TYR A 957 -1.12 -24.28 39.89
N PHE A 958 -1.96 -24.97 39.10
CA PHE A 958 -1.79 -26.39 38.80
C PHE A 958 -0.49 -26.70 38.04
N ALA A 959 -0.17 -25.95 36.98
CA ALA A 959 1.06 -26.15 36.19
C ALA A 959 2.36 -25.95 37.01
N LEU A 960 2.34 -24.99 37.94
CA LEU A 960 3.45 -24.75 38.88
C LEU A 960 3.52 -25.82 39.98
N HIS A 961 2.38 -26.31 40.48
CA HIS A 961 2.33 -27.36 41.50
C HIS A 961 2.97 -28.69 41.03
N GLU A 962 2.90 -29.02 39.73
CA GLU A 962 3.58 -30.23 39.21
C GLU A 962 5.11 -30.18 39.33
N LYS A 963 5.72 -29.03 39.63
CA LYS A 963 7.18 -28.83 39.84
C LYS A 963 8.07 -29.30 38.68
N ASN A 964 7.48 -29.58 37.51
CA ASN A 964 8.13 -30.05 36.30
C ASN A 964 8.80 -28.88 35.55
N SER A 965 9.99 -29.10 34.98
CA SER A 965 10.71 -28.05 34.22
C SER A 965 9.94 -27.52 33.00
N ASN A 966 9.07 -28.35 32.41
CA ASN A 966 8.19 -27.94 31.31
C ASN A 966 7.00 -27.11 31.81
N GLY A 967 6.51 -27.38 33.04
CA GLY A 967 5.36 -26.70 33.63
C GLY A 967 5.61 -25.22 33.91
N VAL A 968 6.86 -24.82 34.16
CA VAL A 968 7.25 -23.40 34.28
C VAL A 968 7.11 -22.65 32.95
N GLN A 969 7.50 -23.27 31.83
CA GLN A 969 7.34 -22.65 30.50
C GLN A 969 5.87 -22.60 30.05
N GLU A 970 5.09 -23.63 30.39
CA GLU A 970 3.65 -23.64 30.18
C GLU A 970 2.95 -22.57 31.03
N ALA A 971 3.34 -22.43 32.30
CA ALA A 971 2.85 -21.39 33.20
C ALA A 971 3.06 -19.98 32.66
N GLU A 972 4.25 -19.63 32.15
CA GLU A 972 4.50 -18.31 31.55
C GLU A 972 3.57 -18.02 30.36
N ILE A 973 3.30 -19.03 29.52
CA ILE A 973 2.38 -18.91 28.36
C ILE A 973 0.92 -18.76 28.81
N VAL A 974 0.50 -19.44 29.88
CA VAL A 974 -0.86 -19.34 30.43
C VAL A 974 -1.08 -18.01 31.15
N VAL A 975 -0.08 -17.50 31.88
CA VAL A 975 -0.12 -16.17 32.52
C VAL A 975 -0.21 -15.05 31.49
N GLY A 976 0.55 -15.12 30.39
CA GLY A 976 0.47 -14.13 29.30
C GLY A 976 -0.97 -13.99 28.79
N LYS A 977 -1.61 -15.11 28.45
CA LYS A 977 -3.04 -15.13 28.05
C LYS A 977 -3.99 -14.65 29.16
N GLY A 978 -3.66 -14.89 30.42
CA GLY A 978 -4.41 -14.39 31.57
C GLY A 978 -4.36 -12.86 31.69
N ILE A 979 -3.21 -12.26 31.39
CA ILE A 979 -3.02 -10.79 31.34
C ILE A 979 -3.79 -10.21 30.15
N ASP A 980 -3.69 -10.81 28.96
CA ASP A 980 -4.43 -10.37 27.77
C ASP A 980 -5.95 -10.36 28.03
N LEU A 981 -6.50 -11.45 28.56
CA LEU A 981 -7.92 -11.56 28.94
C LEU A 981 -8.33 -10.55 30.02
N ALA A 982 -7.46 -10.25 30.99
CA ALA A 982 -7.74 -9.25 32.02
C ALA A 982 -7.76 -7.83 31.46
N LEU A 983 -6.92 -7.52 30.47
CA LEU A 983 -6.93 -6.24 29.75
C LEU A 983 -8.16 -6.11 28.84
N GLU A 984 -8.56 -7.18 28.16
CA GLU A 984 -9.82 -7.19 27.39
C GLU A 984 -11.04 -6.95 28.27
N GLN A 985 -11.12 -7.60 29.44
CA GLN A 985 -12.20 -7.38 30.40
C GLN A 985 -12.17 -5.95 30.98
N TRP A 986 -10.99 -5.40 31.28
CA TRP A 986 -10.83 -4.02 31.73
C TRP A 986 -11.38 -3.00 30.71
N TRP A 987 -11.19 -3.26 29.41
CA TRP A 987 -11.69 -2.41 28.32
C TRP A 987 -13.20 -2.57 28.04
N GLN A 988 -13.81 -3.67 28.49
CA GLN A 988 -15.26 -3.87 28.43
C GLN A 988 -16.01 -3.11 29.54
N LEU A 989 -15.35 -2.77 30.65
CA LEU A 989 -15.96 -2.03 31.78
C LEU A 989 -16.11 -0.52 31.52
N PRO A 990 -17.05 0.18 32.19
CA PRO A 990 -17.22 1.63 32.06
C PRO A 990 -15.95 2.41 32.44
N GLU A 991 -15.74 3.57 31.81
CA GLU A 991 -14.58 4.42 32.11
C GLU A 991 -14.57 4.94 33.56
N MET A 992 -15.76 5.18 34.14
CA MET A 992 -15.94 5.83 35.43
C MET A 992 -16.27 4.89 36.61
N SER A 993 -16.60 3.61 36.39
CA SER A 993 -16.87 2.69 37.51
C SER A 993 -15.55 2.21 38.10
N VAL A 994 -15.29 2.60 39.36
CA VAL A 994 -14.14 2.14 40.14
C VAL A 994 -14.43 0.76 40.74
N HIS A 995 -15.64 0.55 41.26
CA HIS A 995 -16.01 -0.69 41.96
C HIS A 995 -15.94 -1.92 41.04
N ALA A 996 -16.44 -1.83 39.80
CA ALA A 996 -16.35 -2.91 38.81
C ALA A 996 -14.90 -3.35 38.50
N ARG A 997 -13.90 -2.48 38.72
CA ARG A 997 -12.49 -2.73 38.44
C ARG A 997 -11.71 -3.34 39.60
N ILE A 998 -12.22 -3.26 40.83
CA ILE A 998 -11.52 -3.78 42.03
C ILE A 998 -11.18 -5.27 41.89
N PRO A 999 -12.09 -6.17 41.44
CA PRO A 999 -11.75 -7.58 41.24
C PRO A 999 -10.72 -7.84 40.13
N LEU A 1000 -10.59 -6.95 39.14
CA LEU A 1000 -9.54 -7.04 38.12
C LEU A 1000 -8.19 -6.57 38.67
N LEU A 1001 -8.15 -5.52 39.50
CA LEU A 1001 -6.92 -5.11 40.20
C LEU A 1001 -6.38 -6.23 41.10
N GLN A 1002 -7.27 -6.92 41.82
CA GLN A 1002 -6.94 -8.07 42.65
C GLN A 1002 -6.42 -9.26 41.81
N GLN A 1003 -7.04 -9.54 40.65
CA GLN A 1003 -6.55 -10.56 39.71
C GLN A 1003 -5.23 -10.17 39.03
N PHE A 1004 -4.97 -8.89 38.74
CA PHE A 1004 -3.66 -8.43 38.25
C PHE A 1004 -2.55 -8.66 39.29
N GLN A 1005 -2.82 -8.41 40.59
CA GLN A 1005 -1.86 -8.77 41.64
C GLN A 1005 -1.59 -10.29 41.65
N GLN A 1006 -2.63 -11.12 41.57
CA GLN A 1006 -2.48 -12.58 41.52
C GLN A 1006 -1.67 -13.02 40.30
N LEU A 1007 -1.94 -12.50 39.08
CA LEU A 1007 -1.17 -12.81 37.87
C LEU A 1007 0.33 -12.46 38.01
N VAL A 1008 0.65 -11.33 38.64
CA VAL A 1008 2.05 -10.94 38.92
C VAL A 1008 2.70 -11.88 39.93
N GLU A 1009 2.01 -12.24 41.02
CA GLU A 1009 2.54 -13.16 42.03
C GLU A 1009 2.68 -14.60 41.52
N VAL A 1010 1.83 -15.03 40.59
CA VAL A 1010 1.99 -16.29 39.85
C VAL A 1010 3.23 -16.24 38.95
N GLN A 1011 3.48 -15.14 38.26
CA GLN A 1011 4.70 -14.98 37.43
C GLN A 1011 5.98 -14.89 38.28
N GLU A 1012 5.90 -14.31 39.47
CA GLU A 1012 6.97 -14.30 40.47
C GLU A 1012 7.19 -15.72 41.05
N SER A 1013 6.11 -16.48 41.27
CA SER A 1013 6.19 -17.89 41.69
C SER A 1013 6.88 -18.79 40.65
N ALA A 1014 6.63 -18.57 39.37
CA ALA A 1014 7.32 -19.25 38.27
C ALA A 1014 8.85 -19.01 38.32
N ARG A 1015 9.26 -17.76 38.60
CA ARG A 1015 10.68 -17.39 38.79
C ARG A 1015 11.30 -18.06 40.02
N ILE A 1016 10.62 -18.02 41.18
CA ILE A 1016 11.07 -18.73 42.41
C ILE A 1016 11.35 -20.22 42.13
N LEU A 1017 10.46 -20.92 41.42
CA LEU A 1017 10.64 -22.33 41.09
C LEU A 1017 11.76 -22.56 40.06
N ALA A 1018 11.95 -21.64 39.11
CA ALA A 1018 13.07 -21.69 38.17
C ALA A 1018 14.42 -21.54 38.88
N ASP A 1019 14.54 -20.59 39.81
CA ASP A 1019 15.76 -20.33 40.59
C ASP A 1019 16.12 -21.53 41.48
N ILE A 1020 15.12 -22.10 42.16
CA ILE A 1020 15.25 -23.37 42.90
C ILE A 1020 15.74 -24.50 42.00
N ALA A 1021 15.11 -24.68 40.83
CA ALA A 1021 15.49 -25.73 39.88
C ALA A 1021 16.89 -25.53 39.30
N ASN A 1022 17.39 -24.29 39.20
CA ASN A 1022 18.72 -23.96 38.72
C ASN A 1022 19.79 -24.09 39.81
N GLY A 1023 19.51 -23.61 41.03
CA GLY A 1023 20.40 -23.78 42.18
C GLY A 1023 20.64 -25.25 42.53
N ASN A 1024 19.61 -26.10 42.45
CA ASN A 1024 19.75 -27.55 42.65
C ASN A 1024 20.67 -28.23 41.63
N LYS A 1025 20.73 -27.76 40.37
CA LYS A 1025 21.68 -28.27 39.36
C LYS A 1025 23.13 -27.89 39.69
N LEU A 1026 23.34 -26.71 40.26
CA LEU A 1026 24.66 -26.18 40.61
C LEU A 1026 25.22 -26.76 41.92
N SER A 1027 24.35 -27.22 42.83
CA SER A 1027 24.74 -27.86 44.09
C SER A 1027 25.54 -29.15 43.94
N GLY A 1028 25.62 -29.74 42.74
CA GLY A 1028 26.36 -30.98 42.49
C GLY A 1028 27.88 -30.83 42.36
N ASN A 1029 28.42 -29.62 42.11
CA ASN A 1029 29.85 -29.41 41.88
C ASN A 1029 30.28 -27.93 42.07
N SER A 1030 30.63 -27.49 43.29
CA SER A 1030 31.64 -26.42 43.50
C SER A 1030 32.02 -26.14 44.97
N VAL A 1031 33.11 -25.38 45.11
CA VAL A 1031 33.78 -25.00 46.36
C VAL A 1031 32.93 -24.06 47.24
N VAL A 1032 33.08 -24.21 48.56
CA VAL A 1032 32.50 -23.33 49.60
C VAL A 1032 32.86 -21.86 49.35
N GLY A 1033 31.85 -21.01 49.10
CA GLY A 1033 32.01 -19.56 49.03
C GLY A 1033 31.04 -18.83 48.08
N VAL A 1034 30.50 -19.52 47.06
CA VAL A 1034 29.76 -18.86 45.97
C VAL A 1034 28.24 -18.73 46.24
N HIS A 1035 27.69 -19.47 47.20
CA HIS A 1035 26.22 -19.58 47.40
C HIS A 1035 25.49 -18.27 47.76
N GLY A 1036 26.18 -17.24 48.26
CA GLY A 1036 25.55 -16.02 48.78
C GLY A 1036 24.84 -15.15 47.74
N GLY A 1037 25.18 -15.27 46.45
CA GLY A 1037 24.55 -14.51 45.36
C GLY A 1037 23.46 -15.27 44.58
N LEU A 1038 23.21 -16.54 44.90
CA LEU A 1038 22.49 -17.47 44.02
C LEU A 1038 20.96 -17.47 44.20
N TYR A 1039 20.45 -16.77 45.23
CA TYR A 1039 19.03 -16.70 45.58
C TYR A 1039 18.61 -15.28 46.03
N VAL A 1040 19.29 -14.24 45.52
CA VAL A 1040 19.00 -12.83 45.88
C VAL A 1040 17.61 -12.44 45.40
N ASP A 1041 17.32 -12.63 44.11
CA ASP A 1041 16.03 -12.31 43.48
C ASP A 1041 14.87 -13.04 44.18
N LEU A 1042 15.05 -14.31 44.54
CA LEU A 1042 14.10 -15.10 45.33
C LEU A 1042 13.81 -14.42 46.69
N LYS A 1043 14.85 -14.02 47.44
CA LYS A 1043 14.69 -13.36 48.74
C LYS A 1043 13.95 -12.02 48.59
N ASP A 1044 14.31 -11.23 47.59
CA ASP A 1044 13.74 -9.90 47.36
C ASP A 1044 12.27 -9.99 46.91
N ILE A 1045 11.86 -11.06 46.22
CA ILE A 1045 10.44 -11.35 45.94
C ILE A 1045 9.67 -11.64 47.25
N LEU A 1046 10.20 -12.48 48.15
CA LEU A 1046 9.54 -12.80 49.43
C LEU A 1046 9.36 -11.54 50.29
N GLU A 1047 10.38 -10.69 50.39
CA GLU A 1047 10.30 -9.41 51.11
C GLU A 1047 9.32 -8.43 50.42
N THR A 1048 9.23 -8.45 49.08
CA THR A 1048 8.26 -7.65 48.31
C THR A 1048 6.82 -8.12 48.56
N TRP A 1049 6.55 -9.43 48.58
CA TRP A 1049 5.23 -9.98 48.87
C TRP A 1049 4.70 -9.53 50.24
N ARG A 1050 5.57 -9.48 51.25
CA ARG A 1050 5.22 -9.00 52.60
C ARG A 1050 4.70 -7.55 52.61
N LEU A 1051 5.18 -6.71 51.69
CA LEU A 1051 4.74 -5.32 51.54
C LEU A 1051 3.48 -5.18 50.67
N ARG A 1052 3.26 -6.12 49.74
CA ARG A 1052 2.16 -6.11 48.78
C ARG A 1052 0.93 -6.86 49.32
N THR A 1053 0.14 -6.24 50.20
CA THR A 1053 -1.12 -6.83 50.71
C THR A 1053 -2.36 -6.10 50.20
N PRO A 1054 -3.55 -6.72 50.22
CA PRO A 1054 -4.83 -6.03 50.03
C PRO A 1054 -5.08 -5.00 51.14
N ASN A 1055 -6.15 -4.23 51.01
CA ASN A 1055 -6.60 -3.28 52.02
C ASN A 1055 -7.39 -3.98 53.12
N GLU A 1056 -7.42 -3.40 54.33
CA GLU A 1056 -8.11 -4.02 55.48
C GLU A 1056 -9.64 -4.06 55.34
N TRP A 1057 -10.20 -3.40 54.32
CA TRP A 1057 -11.62 -3.46 53.93
C TRP A 1057 -11.91 -4.32 52.69
N ASP A 1058 -10.88 -4.88 52.02
CA ASP A 1058 -11.11 -5.84 50.94
C ASP A 1058 -11.69 -7.15 51.49
N ASN A 1059 -12.60 -7.77 50.74
CA ASN A 1059 -13.35 -8.97 51.16
C ASN A 1059 -12.43 -10.11 51.68
N MET A 1060 -12.92 -10.84 52.68
CA MET A 1060 -12.18 -11.93 53.33
C MET A 1060 -11.69 -13.00 52.33
N SER A 1061 -12.49 -13.28 51.29
CA SER A 1061 -12.08 -14.17 50.20
C SER A 1061 -10.81 -13.70 49.45
N VAL A 1062 -10.60 -12.40 49.27
CA VAL A 1062 -9.41 -11.85 48.58
C VAL A 1062 -8.15 -12.04 49.42
N TRP A 1063 -8.26 -11.81 50.73
CA TRP A 1063 -7.20 -12.09 51.69
C TRP A 1063 -6.87 -13.58 51.76
N TYR A 1064 -7.88 -14.45 51.76
CA TYR A 1064 -7.69 -15.90 51.74
C TYR A 1064 -6.98 -16.34 50.46
N ASP A 1065 -7.48 -15.95 49.29
CA ASP A 1065 -6.94 -16.37 47.99
C ASP A 1065 -5.44 -16.04 47.85
N LEU A 1066 -5.05 -14.81 48.22
CA LEU A 1066 -3.66 -14.36 48.12
C LEU A 1066 -2.75 -15.10 49.11
N LEU A 1067 -3.13 -15.14 50.39
CA LEU A 1067 -2.27 -15.68 51.43
C LEU A 1067 -2.19 -17.22 51.38
N GLN A 1068 -3.22 -17.90 50.87
CA GLN A 1068 -3.16 -19.35 50.67
C GLN A 1068 -2.22 -19.74 49.51
N TRP A 1069 -2.20 -19.01 48.38
CA TRP A 1069 -1.22 -19.27 47.33
C TRP A 1069 0.23 -19.06 47.83
N ARG A 1070 0.46 -17.98 48.60
CA ARG A 1070 1.76 -17.75 49.23
C ARG A 1070 2.16 -18.85 50.20
N ASN A 1071 1.21 -19.42 50.96
CA ASN A 1071 1.50 -20.54 51.85
C ASN A 1071 1.98 -21.78 51.09
N GLU A 1072 1.40 -22.11 49.94
CA GLU A 1072 1.89 -23.22 49.09
C GLU A 1072 3.29 -22.95 48.55
N MET A 1073 3.56 -21.71 48.14
CA MET A 1073 4.91 -21.31 47.70
C MET A 1073 5.93 -21.35 48.84
N TYR A 1074 5.57 -20.91 50.05
CA TYR A 1074 6.43 -20.98 51.23
C TYR A 1074 6.63 -22.42 51.71
N ASN A 1075 5.63 -23.30 51.58
CA ASN A 1075 5.79 -24.75 51.76
C ASN A 1075 6.85 -25.28 50.80
N ALA A 1076 6.73 -24.99 49.50
CA ALA A 1076 7.67 -25.45 48.48
C ALA A 1076 9.11 -24.94 48.68
N VAL A 1077 9.30 -23.71 49.13
CA VAL A 1077 10.62 -23.18 49.55
C VAL A 1077 11.15 -23.93 50.78
N THR A 1078 10.30 -24.13 51.80
CA THR A 1078 10.70 -24.78 53.06
C THR A 1078 11.10 -26.23 52.82
N ASP A 1079 10.32 -27.01 52.06
CA ASP A 1079 10.61 -28.40 51.72
C ASP A 1079 11.98 -28.57 51.03
N VAL A 1080 12.34 -27.65 50.13
CA VAL A 1080 13.60 -27.67 49.37
C VAL A 1080 14.80 -27.33 50.24
N PHE A 1081 14.69 -26.33 51.11
CA PHE A 1081 15.83 -25.87 51.93
C PHE A 1081 15.98 -26.58 53.27
N LYS A 1082 15.05 -27.47 53.64
CA LYS A 1082 15.03 -28.26 54.87
C LYS A 1082 16.33 -29.02 55.17
N ASP A 1083 16.86 -29.72 54.17
CA ASP A 1083 18.09 -30.51 54.28
C ASP A 1083 19.31 -29.80 53.62
N SER A 1084 19.21 -28.48 53.41
CA SER A 1084 20.19 -27.67 52.68
C SER A 1084 21.14 -26.90 53.61
N THR A 1085 22.30 -26.48 53.08
CA THR A 1085 23.22 -25.57 53.77
C THR A 1085 22.65 -24.14 53.94
N ASN A 1086 21.67 -23.74 53.14
CA ASN A 1086 21.04 -22.42 53.18
C ASN A 1086 19.89 -22.32 54.21
N ALA A 1087 20.17 -22.62 55.48
CA ALA A 1087 19.20 -22.56 56.57
C ALA A 1087 18.47 -21.20 56.71
N GLN A 1088 19.09 -20.09 56.25
CA GLN A 1088 18.46 -18.76 56.24
C GLN A 1088 17.19 -18.70 55.39
N LEU A 1089 17.13 -19.38 54.23
CA LEU A 1089 15.94 -19.39 53.37
C LEU A 1089 14.84 -20.29 53.94
N HIS A 1090 15.22 -21.41 54.57
CA HIS A 1090 14.29 -22.27 55.32
C HIS A 1090 13.62 -21.50 56.47
N HIS A 1091 14.40 -20.76 57.27
CA HIS A 1091 13.84 -19.91 58.33
C HIS A 1091 12.98 -18.75 57.80
N LEU A 1092 13.33 -18.15 56.65
CA LEU A 1092 12.54 -17.09 56.04
C LEU A 1092 11.16 -17.59 55.59
N GLY A 1093 11.11 -18.71 54.84
CA GLY A 1093 9.85 -19.32 54.40
C GLY A 1093 8.95 -19.77 55.55
N PHE A 1094 9.54 -20.31 56.62
CA PHE A 1094 8.82 -20.67 57.84
C PHE A 1094 8.18 -19.44 58.53
N ARG A 1095 8.99 -18.40 58.76
CA ARG A 1095 8.59 -17.16 59.44
C ARG A 1095 7.49 -16.42 58.69
N ASP A 1096 7.62 -16.29 57.37
CA ASP A 1096 6.64 -15.53 56.58
C ASP A 1096 5.35 -16.33 56.34
N LYS A 1097 5.38 -17.67 56.42
CA LYS A 1097 4.17 -18.51 56.55
C LYS A 1097 3.44 -18.24 57.87
N ALA A 1098 4.15 -18.20 59.00
CA ALA A 1098 3.55 -17.83 60.28
C ALA A 1098 2.94 -16.41 60.25
N TRP A 1099 3.64 -15.46 59.60
CA TRP A 1099 3.13 -14.10 59.40
C TRP A 1099 1.87 -14.04 58.54
N ASN A 1100 1.77 -14.81 57.45
CA ASN A 1100 0.56 -14.92 56.62
C ASN A 1100 -0.65 -15.36 57.47
N VAL A 1101 -0.51 -16.43 58.25
CA VAL A 1101 -1.60 -16.98 59.08
C VAL A 1101 -2.04 -15.96 60.14
N ASN A 1102 -1.09 -15.34 60.85
CA ASN A 1102 -1.38 -14.26 61.81
C ASN A 1102 -2.09 -13.07 61.14
N LYS A 1103 -1.67 -12.63 59.95
CA LYS A 1103 -2.30 -11.50 59.25
C LYS A 1103 -3.71 -11.84 58.77
N LEU A 1104 -3.94 -13.06 58.27
CA LEU A 1104 -5.27 -13.54 57.85
C LEU A 1104 -6.25 -13.62 59.03
N ALA A 1105 -5.82 -14.19 60.16
CA ALA A 1105 -6.60 -14.23 61.39
C ALA A 1105 -6.91 -12.82 61.94
N HIS A 1106 -5.92 -11.92 61.93
CA HIS A 1106 -6.11 -10.52 62.36
C HIS A 1106 -7.13 -9.76 61.50
N VAL A 1107 -7.13 -9.96 60.18
CA VAL A 1107 -8.13 -9.36 59.28
C VAL A 1107 -9.52 -9.97 59.54
N SER A 1108 -9.61 -11.29 59.70
CA SER A 1108 -10.86 -11.99 60.08
C SER A 1108 -11.46 -11.40 61.36
N HIS A 1109 -10.64 -11.14 62.37
CA HIS A 1109 -11.07 -10.49 63.61
C HIS A 1109 -11.51 -9.03 63.39
N LYS A 1110 -10.83 -8.25 62.52
CA LYS A 1110 -11.26 -6.89 62.15
C LYS A 1110 -12.60 -6.86 61.43
N HIS A 1111 -12.93 -7.90 60.66
CA HIS A 1111 -14.24 -8.08 60.01
C HIS A 1111 -15.32 -8.65 60.95
N GLY A 1112 -15.00 -8.92 62.22
CA GLY A 1112 -15.93 -9.50 63.19
C GLY A 1112 -16.17 -11.01 63.03
N LEU A 1113 -15.34 -11.69 62.22
CA LEU A 1113 -15.45 -13.12 61.92
C LEU A 1113 -14.62 -13.95 62.93
N TYR A 1114 -15.05 -13.91 64.19
CA TYR A 1114 -14.32 -14.51 65.32
C TYR A 1114 -14.12 -16.03 65.16
N ASP A 1115 -15.16 -16.77 64.74
CA ASP A 1115 -15.09 -18.22 64.56
C ASP A 1115 -14.12 -18.60 63.42
N VAL A 1116 -14.08 -17.78 62.36
CA VAL A 1116 -13.14 -17.94 61.22
C VAL A 1116 -11.71 -17.64 61.66
N CYS A 1117 -11.50 -16.60 62.46
CA CYS A 1117 -10.20 -16.27 63.07
C CYS A 1117 -9.64 -17.45 63.90
N VAL A 1118 -10.46 -18.06 64.77
CA VAL A 1118 -10.06 -19.24 65.56
C VAL A 1118 -9.75 -20.42 64.64
N SER A 1119 -10.63 -20.73 63.69
CA SER A 1119 -10.44 -21.83 62.72
C SER A 1119 -9.14 -21.69 61.90
N ILE A 1120 -8.77 -20.47 61.49
CA ILE A 1120 -7.49 -20.18 60.82
C ILE A 1120 -6.30 -20.49 61.74
N LEU A 1121 -6.35 -20.01 62.99
CA LEU A 1121 -5.28 -20.22 63.96
C LEU A 1121 -5.13 -21.71 64.35
N GLU A 1122 -6.22 -22.48 64.38
CA GLU A 1122 -6.20 -23.92 64.67
C GLU A 1122 -5.75 -24.76 63.46
N LYS A 1123 -6.27 -24.48 62.26
CA LYS A 1123 -6.02 -25.33 61.07
C LYS A 1123 -4.73 -25.00 60.33
N MET A 1124 -4.29 -23.74 60.30
CA MET A 1124 -3.18 -23.30 59.44
C MET A 1124 -1.81 -23.26 60.16
N TYR A 1125 -1.79 -23.25 61.50
CA TYR A 1125 -0.58 -23.44 62.30
C TYR A 1125 -0.20 -24.94 62.42
N GLY A 1126 0.34 -25.50 61.34
CA GLY A 1126 0.76 -26.90 61.29
C GLY A 1126 1.99 -27.28 62.14
N HIS A 1127 2.44 -26.43 63.09
CA HIS A 1127 3.75 -26.55 63.76
C HIS A 1127 3.66 -26.26 65.27
N SER A 1128 4.47 -26.97 66.07
CA SER A 1128 4.47 -26.92 67.54
C SER A 1128 5.69 -26.20 68.16
N THR A 1129 6.52 -25.55 67.35
CA THR A 1129 7.70 -24.79 67.79
C THR A 1129 7.36 -23.32 68.01
N MET A 1130 7.64 -22.77 69.19
CA MET A 1130 7.49 -21.34 69.45
C MET A 1130 8.55 -20.52 68.70
N GLU A 1131 8.12 -19.51 67.95
CA GLU A 1131 8.97 -18.44 67.41
C GLU A 1131 8.83 -17.16 68.27
N VAL A 1132 9.60 -16.11 67.97
CA VAL A 1132 9.77 -14.91 68.81
C VAL A 1132 9.05 -13.68 68.22
N GLN A 1133 8.04 -13.87 67.36
CA GLN A 1133 7.32 -12.79 66.64
C GLN A 1133 5.80 -12.93 66.72
#